data_AF-A0A2K6PMB9-F1
#
_entry.id   AF-A0A2K6PMB9-F1
#
_cell.length_a   1.000
_cell.length_b   1.000
_cell.length_c   1.000
_cell.angle_alpha   90.00
_cell.angle_beta   90.00
_cell.angle_gamma   90.00
#
_symmetry.space_group_name_H-M   'P 1'
#
loop_
_entity.id
_entity.type
_entity.pdbx_description
1 polymer ?
#
loop_
_entity_poly.entity_id
_entity_poly.type
_entity_poly.pdbx_seq_one_letter_code
_entity_poly.pdbx_strand_id
1 'polypeptide(L)'
;MGVKKKKEMQVAVLTICCQDLETLKSFADVEGKNLASLLLRCVQLTDGVSQIHYVKQIVPLLEKVDKNGVCDPTIQSCLDILAGIYLSLSLKNPLKKVLASSLNSLPEFFLPEAVHRFTSRLQEELSTTDLYSYRKVIDNISSCMENFNLGRAGVNNLLKNVLHFLRKSLIEILEENRKCAGNHIIQTQLMNDLLVGIRVSMMLVQKVQDFQGNLWKASNSPIWQHMCGLLSIFTKFLSDDDLLQTVQSTSGLAIILFIKTIFHPSEKIPHLISSVLLRSVDCTSVPEWFMSSCRSLCCGNVSGSAVLFLCQGTLAMLDWQNGSMGRSGEALLLDTAHVLFTLSSQIKEPTLEMFLSRIMASWTNSAIQVLESSSPSLRDSLNGNSSIVGRLLEYVYTHWEHPLDALRHQTKIMFKNLLQMHRLTVEGAVLVPDPFFVKLTESLLRLEWHIKGKYMCLGCLVECIGIEHILAIDKTIPSQILEVMGDQSLVPYASDLLETMFKNHKSHLKSQTAESSWIDQWHETWVSPLLFILCEGNLDQKSYVIDYYLPKLLSYSPESLQYMVKILQTSIDAKTGQEQSFPSLGSCNSRGALGALMACLRIARAHGHLQSAADTWENLVSGARIKQGLIHQHCQVRIDTLGLLCESNRSTEIVTMEEMQWIQFFITYNLNSQSPGVRQQICSLLKKFTIMDHGSFFFRIKEPTLEMFLSRIMASWTNSAIQVLESSSPSLRDSLNGNSSIVGRLLEYVYTHWEHPLDALRHQTKIMFKNLLQMHRLTVEGAVLVPDPFFVKLTESLLRLEWHIKGKYMCLGCLVECIGIEHILAIDKTIPSQILEVMGDQSLVPYASDLLETMFKNHKSHLKSQTAESSWIDQWHETWVSPLLFILCEGNLDQKSYVIDYYLPKLLSYSPESLQYMVKILQTSIDAKTGKKNAFLF
;
A
#
# COMPACT_ATOMS: atom_id res chain seq x y z
N MET A 1 -0.58 3.90 3.19
CA MET A 1 -1.38 2.67 2.99
C MET A 1 -2.29 2.86 1.78
N GLY A 2 -1.95 2.22 0.66
CA GLY A 2 -2.77 2.31 -0.55
C GLY A 2 -4.04 1.49 -0.39
N VAL A 3 -5.18 2.14 -0.29
CA VAL A 3 -6.50 1.49 -0.35
C VAL A 3 -6.63 0.89 -1.74
N LYS A 4 -6.45 -0.43 -1.85
CA LYS A 4 -6.78 -1.19 -3.06
C LYS A 4 -8.26 -0.95 -3.36
N LYS A 5 -8.57 -0.18 -4.41
CA LYS A 5 -9.90 -0.13 -5.02
C LYS A 5 -10.35 -1.58 -5.26
N LYS A 6 -11.46 -2.01 -4.64
CA LYS A 6 -12.15 -3.25 -4.99
C LYS A 6 -12.50 -3.16 -6.47
N LYS A 7 -11.84 -3.96 -7.31
CA LYS A 7 -12.22 -4.14 -8.72
C LYS A 7 -13.63 -4.76 -8.72
N GLU A 8 -14.62 -4.07 -9.27
CA GLU A 8 -15.93 -4.65 -9.53
C GLU A 8 -15.73 -5.90 -10.42
N MET A 9 -16.21 -7.04 -9.94
CA MET A 9 -16.07 -8.31 -10.63
C MET A 9 -17.18 -8.40 -11.69
N GLN A 10 -16.90 -7.92 -12.90
CA GLN A 10 -17.83 -8.05 -14.02
C GLN A 10 -18.09 -9.54 -14.32
N VAL A 11 -19.35 -9.96 -14.21
CA VAL A 11 -19.79 -11.31 -14.59
C VAL A 11 -20.08 -11.29 -16.09
N ALA A 12 -19.23 -11.93 -16.90
CA ALA A 12 -19.46 -12.03 -18.34
C ALA A 12 -20.68 -12.90 -18.65
N VAL A 13 -21.51 -12.45 -19.60
CA VAL A 13 -22.78 -13.09 -20.00
C VAL A 13 -22.53 -14.47 -20.63
N LEU A 14 -23.42 -15.42 -20.34
CA LEU A 14 -23.46 -16.76 -20.94
C LEU A 14 -23.45 -16.70 -22.48
N THR A 15 -22.57 -17.48 -23.10
CA THR A 15 -22.54 -17.71 -24.56
C THR A 15 -22.81 -19.19 -24.83
N ILE A 16 -23.81 -19.45 -25.67
CA ILE A 16 -24.27 -20.79 -26.04
C ILE A 16 -24.17 -20.94 -27.56
N CYS A 17 -23.87 -22.14 -28.04
CA CYS A 17 -23.86 -22.44 -29.46
C CYS A 17 -25.27 -22.33 -30.06
N CYS A 18 -25.41 -21.86 -31.31
CA CYS A 18 -26.71 -21.68 -31.95
C CYS A 18 -27.57 -22.96 -31.95
N GLN A 19 -26.94 -24.13 -32.10
CA GLN A 19 -27.60 -25.43 -32.12
C GLN A 19 -28.18 -25.84 -30.74
N ASP A 20 -27.48 -25.51 -29.67
CA ASP A 20 -27.93 -25.74 -28.28
C ASP A 20 -29.08 -24.79 -27.91
N LEU A 21 -29.10 -23.58 -28.48
CA LEU A 21 -30.18 -22.61 -28.29
C LEU A 21 -31.47 -22.99 -29.04
N GLU A 22 -31.35 -23.60 -30.22
CA GLU A 22 -32.49 -24.14 -30.96
C GLU A 22 -33.10 -25.38 -30.29
N THR A 23 -32.26 -26.28 -29.76
CA THR A 23 -32.73 -27.44 -28.98
C THR A 23 -33.45 -26.99 -27.71
N LEU A 24 -32.92 -26.02 -26.95
CA LEU A 24 -33.64 -25.44 -25.80
C LEU A 24 -35.00 -24.86 -26.16
N LYS A 25 -35.14 -24.20 -27.32
CA LYS A 25 -36.43 -23.66 -27.79
C LYS A 25 -37.42 -24.76 -28.15
N SER A 26 -36.96 -25.87 -28.71
CA SER A 26 -37.81 -27.00 -29.10
C SER A 26 -38.38 -27.79 -27.92
N PHE A 27 -37.69 -27.78 -26.78
CA PHE A 27 -38.08 -28.51 -25.56
C PHE A 27 -38.67 -27.60 -24.46
N ALA A 28 -38.82 -26.29 -24.70
CA ALA A 28 -39.39 -25.38 -23.71
C ALA A 28 -40.92 -25.52 -23.64
N ASP A 29 -41.45 -25.85 -22.46
CA ASP A 29 -42.90 -25.93 -22.26
C ASP A 29 -43.54 -24.54 -22.24
N VAL A 30 -44.79 -24.47 -22.73
CA VAL A 30 -45.62 -23.25 -22.75
C VAL A 30 -45.87 -22.69 -21.34
N GLU A 31 -45.84 -23.55 -20.31
CA GLU A 31 -46.02 -23.17 -18.90
C GLU A 31 -44.73 -22.66 -18.20
N GLY A 32 -43.55 -22.82 -18.81
CA GLY A 32 -42.28 -22.30 -18.27
C GLY A 32 -41.78 -22.99 -16.99
N LYS A 33 -42.19 -24.24 -16.72
CA LYS A 33 -41.86 -24.99 -15.48
C LYS A 33 -40.79 -26.07 -15.66
N ASN A 34 -40.44 -26.43 -16.89
CA ASN A 34 -39.46 -27.48 -17.16
C ASN A 34 -38.01 -26.96 -17.20
N LEU A 35 -37.03 -27.87 -17.10
CA LEU A 35 -35.61 -27.50 -17.05
C LEU A 35 -35.15 -26.72 -18.30
N ALA A 36 -35.65 -27.08 -19.49
CA ALA A 36 -35.33 -26.41 -20.75
C ALA A 36 -35.78 -24.93 -20.75
N SER A 37 -36.99 -24.64 -20.25
CA SER A 37 -37.51 -23.29 -20.14
C SER A 37 -36.75 -22.42 -19.13
N LEU A 38 -36.27 -23.03 -18.03
CA LEU A 38 -35.43 -22.35 -17.05
C LEU A 38 -34.04 -22.00 -17.63
N LEU A 39 -33.43 -22.94 -18.37
CA LEU A 39 -32.16 -22.70 -19.04
C LEU A 39 -32.30 -21.65 -20.15
N LEU A 40 -33.36 -21.69 -20.95
CA LEU A 40 -33.66 -20.69 -21.97
C LEU A 40 -33.80 -19.29 -21.36
N ARG A 41 -34.51 -19.17 -20.23
CA ARG A 41 -34.67 -17.91 -19.50
C ARG A 41 -33.35 -17.44 -18.88
N CYS A 42 -32.51 -18.35 -18.38
CA CYS A 42 -31.18 -18.02 -17.86
C CYS A 42 -30.28 -17.40 -18.94
N VAL A 43 -30.34 -17.92 -20.16
CA VAL A 43 -29.49 -17.52 -21.29
C VAL A 43 -29.92 -16.18 -21.90
N GLN A 44 -31.21 -15.84 -21.80
CA GLN A 44 -31.76 -14.57 -22.28
C GLN A 44 -31.45 -13.37 -21.36
N LEU A 45 -30.94 -13.61 -20.14
CA LEU A 45 -30.62 -12.55 -19.19
C LEU A 45 -29.29 -11.87 -19.51
N THR A 46 -29.24 -10.55 -19.36
CA THR A 46 -28.05 -9.72 -19.55
C THR A 46 -27.26 -9.48 -18.26
N ASP A 47 -27.84 -9.81 -17.10
CA ASP A 47 -27.21 -9.65 -15.79
C ASP A 47 -26.72 -11.01 -15.24
N GLY A 48 -25.41 -11.10 -15.00
CA GLY A 48 -24.76 -12.30 -14.49
C GLY A 48 -25.12 -12.65 -13.04
N VAL A 49 -25.59 -11.69 -12.23
CA VAL A 49 -26.08 -11.98 -10.86
C VAL A 49 -27.43 -12.66 -10.92
N SER A 50 -28.31 -12.21 -11.81
CA SER A 50 -29.58 -12.87 -12.10
C SER A 50 -29.38 -14.29 -12.65
N GLN A 51 -28.40 -14.51 -13.54
CA GLN A 51 -28.05 -15.84 -14.04
C GLN A 51 -27.64 -16.82 -12.91
N ILE A 52 -26.91 -16.35 -11.90
CA ILE A 52 -26.56 -17.16 -10.71
C ILE A 52 -27.81 -17.64 -9.97
N HIS A 53 -28.84 -16.80 -9.85
CA HIS A 53 -30.09 -17.17 -9.17
C HIS A 53 -30.80 -18.32 -9.88
N TYR A 54 -30.90 -18.27 -11.21
CA TYR A 54 -31.52 -19.34 -12.01
C TYR A 54 -30.70 -20.63 -11.97
N VAL A 55 -29.36 -20.57 -12.03
CA VAL A 55 -28.50 -21.76 -11.91
C VAL A 55 -28.69 -22.49 -10.58
N LYS A 56 -28.99 -21.78 -9.48
CA LYS A 56 -29.29 -22.39 -8.18
C LYS A 56 -30.64 -23.12 -8.14
N GLN A 57 -31.57 -22.77 -9.04
CA GLN A 57 -32.90 -23.39 -9.11
C GLN A 57 -32.90 -24.72 -9.90
N ILE A 58 -31.80 -25.06 -10.58
CA ILE A 58 -31.66 -26.31 -11.36
C ILE A 58 -31.86 -27.55 -10.49
N VAL A 59 -31.17 -27.62 -9.33
CA VAL A 59 -31.19 -28.78 -8.44
C VAL A 59 -32.56 -28.97 -7.78
N PRO A 60 -33.19 -27.93 -7.18
CA PRO A 60 -34.54 -28.03 -6.62
C PRO A 60 -35.64 -28.42 -7.61
N LEU A 61 -35.45 -28.16 -8.91
CA LEU A 61 -36.40 -28.61 -9.94
C LEU A 61 -36.21 -30.09 -10.29
N LEU A 62 -34.95 -30.55 -10.39
CA LEU A 62 -34.63 -31.95 -10.66
C LEU A 62 -35.01 -32.89 -9.51
N GLU A 63 -35.01 -32.41 -8.26
CA GLU A 63 -35.49 -33.17 -7.10
C GLU A 63 -37.01 -33.45 -7.13
N LYS A 64 -37.78 -32.63 -7.85
CA LYS A 64 -39.25 -32.73 -7.94
C LYS A 64 -39.74 -33.64 -9.07
N VAL A 65 -38.83 -34.16 -9.90
CA VAL A 65 -39.15 -35.05 -11.02
C VAL A 65 -39.34 -36.48 -10.50
N ASP A 66 -40.40 -37.16 -10.96
CA ASP A 66 -40.73 -38.53 -10.54
C ASP A 66 -39.60 -39.53 -10.88
N LYS A 67 -39.16 -40.28 -9.87
CA LYS A 67 -37.94 -41.12 -9.90
C LYS A 67 -38.17 -42.55 -10.44
N ASN A 68 -39.30 -42.81 -11.10
CA ASN A 68 -39.80 -44.17 -11.37
C ASN A 68 -39.65 -44.66 -12.84
N GLY A 69 -38.68 -44.16 -13.62
CA GLY A 69 -38.47 -44.63 -15.01
C GLY A 69 -37.20 -44.08 -15.69
N VAL A 70 -36.95 -44.47 -16.94
CA VAL A 70 -35.84 -44.02 -17.80
C VAL A 70 -35.81 -42.48 -17.88
N CYS A 71 -34.62 -41.87 -17.76
CA CYS A 71 -34.47 -40.41 -17.82
C CYS A 71 -35.09 -39.83 -19.10
N ASP A 72 -35.99 -38.85 -18.94
CA ASP A 72 -36.64 -38.16 -20.05
C ASP A 72 -35.59 -37.58 -21.03
N PRO A 73 -35.70 -37.79 -22.35
CA PRO A 73 -34.81 -37.20 -23.36
C PRO A 73 -34.68 -35.67 -23.27
N THR A 74 -35.69 -34.97 -22.74
CA THR A 74 -35.61 -33.52 -22.50
C THR A 74 -34.57 -33.18 -21.44
N ILE A 75 -34.51 -33.96 -20.35
CA ILE A 75 -33.55 -33.79 -19.24
C ILE A 75 -32.14 -34.17 -19.70
N GLN A 76 -32.00 -35.22 -20.50
CA GLN A 76 -30.71 -35.61 -21.09
C GLN A 76 -30.12 -34.50 -21.95
N SER A 77 -30.94 -33.89 -22.80
CA SER A 77 -30.52 -32.76 -23.65
C SER A 77 -30.16 -31.52 -22.81
N CYS A 78 -30.89 -31.25 -21.73
CA CYS A 78 -30.57 -30.15 -20.82
C CYS A 78 -29.25 -30.36 -20.06
N LEU A 79 -28.94 -31.60 -19.66
CA LEU A 79 -27.66 -31.95 -19.02
C LEU A 79 -26.48 -31.79 -19.99
N ASP A 80 -26.67 -32.14 -21.26
CA ASP A 80 -25.69 -31.93 -22.33
C ASP A 80 -25.41 -30.44 -22.57
N ILE A 81 -26.47 -29.61 -22.65
CA ILE A 81 -26.35 -28.16 -22.80
C ILE A 81 -25.70 -27.53 -21.56
N LEU A 82 -26.00 -28.00 -20.35
CA LEU A 82 -25.33 -27.56 -19.12
C LEU A 82 -23.83 -27.86 -19.11
N ALA A 83 -23.42 -29.02 -19.64
CA ALA A 83 -22.01 -29.34 -19.85
C ALA A 83 -21.36 -28.38 -20.85
N GLY A 84 -22.03 -28.10 -21.98
CA GLY A 84 -21.57 -27.13 -22.97
C GLY A 84 -21.41 -25.71 -22.42
N ILE A 85 -22.39 -25.24 -21.64
CA ILE A 85 -22.33 -23.96 -20.93
C ILE A 85 -21.14 -23.91 -19.97
N TYR A 86 -20.92 -24.96 -19.19
CA TYR A 86 -19.81 -25.00 -18.25
C TYR A 86 -18.45 -24.86 -18.96
N LEU A 87 -18.28 -25.55 -20.08
CA LEU A 87 -17.05 -25.54 -20.88
C LEU A 87 -16.87 -24.23 -21.69
N SER A 88 -17.95 -23.53 -22.02
CA SER A 88 -17.86 -22.22 -22.70
C SER A 88 -17.39 -21.09 -21.78
N LEU A 89 -17.62 -21.21 -20.46
CA LEU A 89 -17.29 -20.18 -19.48
C LEU A 89 -15.79 -20.07 -19.18
N SER A 90 -15.31 -18.82 -19.06
CA SER A 90 -13.93 -18.54 -18.66
C SER A 90 -13.66 -18.86 -17.19
N LEU A 91 -12.41 -19.21 -16.86
CA LEU A 91 -11.99 -19.66 -15.53
C LEU A 91 -12.23 -18.60 -14.43
N LYS A 92 -12.22 -17.31 -14.79
CA LYS A 92 -12.45 -16.18 -13.86
C LYS A 92 -13.94 -15.87 -13.62
N ASN A 93 -14.85 -16.50 -14.37
CA ASN A 93 -16.28 -16.20 -14.27
C ASN A 93 -16.90 -16.88 -13.02
N PRO A 94 -17.51 -16.12 -12.09
CA PRO A 94 -18.20 -16.69 -10.92
C PRO A 94 -19.26 -17.74 -11.26
N LEU A 95 -19.94 -17.62 -12.40
CA LEU A 95 -20.96 -18.57 -12.87
C LEU A 95 -20.41 -19.98 -13.01
N LYS A 96 -19.14 -20.14 -13.42
CA LYS A 96 -18.51 -21.44 -13.58
C LYS A 96 -18.39 -22.19 -12.25
N LYS A 97 -18.09 -21.48 -11.16
CA LYS A 97 -18.04 -22.05 -9.80
C LYS A 97 -19.41 -22.40 -9.28
N VAL A 98 -20.42 -21.55 -9.53
CA VAL A 98 -21.81 -21.83 -9.13
C VAL A 98 -22.34 -23.06 -9.88
N LEU A 99 -22.12 -23.14 -11.20
CA LEU A 99 -22.49 -24.31 -11.99
C LEU A 99 -21.80 -25.59 -11.49
N ALA A 100 -20.50 -25.55 -11.22
CA ALA A 100 -19.81 -26.70 -10.61
C ALA A 100 -20.46 -27.14 -9.29
N SER A 101 -20.82 -26.19 -8.42
CA SER A 101 -21.48 -26.50 -7.15
C SER A 101 -22.88 -27.09 -7.32
N SER A 102 -23.70 -26.54 -8.23
CA SER A 102 -25.04 -27.07 -8.51
C SER A 102 -24.98 -28.45 -9.15
N LEU A 103 -24.06 -28.67 -10.10
CA LEU A 103 -23.88 -29.96 -10.76
C LEU A 103 -23.32 -31.04 -9.82
N ASN A 104 -22.54 -30.67 -8.80
CA ASN A 104 -22.10 -31.59 -7.76
C ASN A 104 -23.25 -32.06 -6.84
N SER A 105 -24.27 -31.23 -6.66
CA SER A 105 -25.45 -31.54 -5.83
C SER A 105 -26.59 -32.20 -6.63
N LEU A 106 -26.31 -32.77 -7.80
CA LEU A 106 -27.32 -33.49 -8.57
C LEU A 106 -27.76 -34.77 -7.85
N PRO A 107 -29.06 -35.15 -7.92
CA PRO A 107 -29.53 -36.41 -7.36
C PRO A 107 -28.82 -37.62 -7.96
N GLU A 108 -28.56 -38.65 -7.14
CA GLU A 108 -27.80 -39.85 -7.54
C GLU A 108 -28.32 -40.51 -8.82
N PHE A 109 -29.64 -40.48 -9.03
CA PHE A 109 -30.30 -41.03 -10.21
C PHE A 109 -29.80 -40.43 -11.54
N PHE A 110 -29.51 -39.12 -11.57
CA PHE A 110 -29.08 -38.42 -12.79
C PHE A 110 -27.56 -38.40 -12.99
N LEU A 111 -26.78 -38.79 -11.98
CA LEU A 111 -25.31 -38.71 -12.03
C LEU A 111 -24.69 -39.53 -13.19
N PRO A 112 -25.09 -40.80 -13.46
CA PRO A 112 -24.48 -41.58 -14.53
C PRO A 112 -24.67 -40.95 -15.92
N GLU A 113 -25.87 -40.46 -16.20
CA GLU A 113 -26.21 -39.81 -17.47
C GLU A 113 -25.53 -38.43 -17.60
N ALA A 114 -25.51 -37.65 -16.52
CA ALA A 114 -24.79 -36.38 -16.49
C ALA A 114 -23.29 -36.56 -16.73
N VAL A 115 -22.67 -37.60 -16.16
CA VAL A 115 -21.26 -37.95 -16.41
C VAL A 115 -21.07 -38.34 -17.87
N HIS A 116 -21.96 -39.15 -18.44
CA HIS A 116 -21.87 -39.56 -19.84
C HIS A 116 -21.93 -38.37 -20.81
N ARG A 117 -22.91 -37.47 -20.65
CA ARG A 117 -23.06 -36.28 -21.50
C ARG A 117 -21.91 -35.29 -21.34
N PHE A 118 -21.49 -35.04 -20.10
CA PHE A 118 -20.33 -34.20 -19.83
C PHE A 118 -19.06 -34.78 -20.46
N THR A 119 -18.88 -36.11 -20.39
CA THR A 119 -17.75 -36.80 -21.04
C THR A 119 -17.79 -36.61 -22.56
N SER A 120 -18.94 -36.76 -23.20
CA SER A 120 -19.09 -36.55 -24.65
C SER A 120 -18.68 -35.14 -25.08
N ARG A 121 -19.19 -34.09 -24.39
CA ARG A 121 -18.85 -32.70 -24.69
C ARG A 121 -17.39 -32.37 -24.42
N LEU A 122 -16.81 -32.94 -23.36
CA LEU A 122 -15.37 -32.79 -23.10
C LEU A 122 -14.54 -33.46 -24.21
N GLN A 123 -14.96 -34.61 -24.73
CA GLN A 123 -14.29 -35.27 -25.85
C GLN A 123 -14.31 -34.42 -27.12
N GLU A 124 -15.43 -33.75 -27.41
CA GLU A 124 -15.53 -32.78 -28.52
C GLU A 124 -14.52 -31.63 -28.34
N GLU A 125 -14.43 -31.02 -27.15
CA GLU A 125 -13.45 -29.96 -26.91
C GLU A 125 -12.00 -30.44 -27.05
N LEU A 126 -11.68 -31.65 -26.59
CA LEU A 126 -10.33 -32.24 -26.72
C LEU A 126 -9.94 -32.53 -28.18
N SER A 127 -10.92 -32.62 -29.09
CA SER A 127 -10.68 -32.86 -30.51
C SER A 127 -10.30 -31.61 -31.31
N THR A 128 -10.30 -30.43 -30.67
CA THR A 128 -9.93 -29.17 -31.31
C THR A 128 -8.52 -29.19 -31.92
N THR A 129 -8.38 -28.51 -33.06
CA THR A 129 -7.11 -28.30 -33.78
C THR A 129 -6.69 -26.83 -33.82
N ASP A 130 -7.51 -25.93 -33.26
CA ASP A 130 -7.23 -24.49 -33.25
C ASP A 130 -6.31 -24.12 -32.08
N LEU A 131 -5.12 -23.60 -32.39
CA LEU A 131 -4.11 -23.16 -31.43
C LEU A 131 -4.65 -22.12 -30.43
N TYR A 132 -5.48 -21.18 -30.88
CA TYR A 132 -6.01 -20.14 -30.00
C TYR A 132 -7.03 -20.68 -28.99
N SER A 133 -7.64 -21.83 -29.28
CA SER A 133 -8.57 -22.52 -28.40
C SER A 133 -7.88 -23.39 -27.35
N TYR A 134 -6.61 -23.79 -27.55
CA TYR A 134 -5.89 -24.69 -26.65
C TYR A 134 -5.83 -24.16 -25.22
N ARG A 135 -5.59 -22.85 -25.07
CA ARG A 135 -5.57 -22.23 -23.75
C ARG A 135 -6.89 -22.42 -23.00
N LYS A 136 -8.01 -22.21 -23.68
CA LYS A 136 -9.35 -22.40 -23.10
C LYS A 136 -9.56 -23.85 -22.67
N VAL A 137 -9.18 -24.82 -23.50
CA VAL A 137 -9.33 -26.25 -23.18
C VAL A 137 -8.45 -26.67 -22.00
N ILE A 138 -7.20 -26.21 -21.93
CA ILE A 138 -6.31 -26.45 -20.78
C ILE A 138 -6.90 -25.88 -19.48
N ASP A 139 -7.41 -24.64 -19.54
CA ASP A 139 -8.09 -23.99 -18.43
C ASP A 139 -9.38 -24.77 -18.03
N ASN A 140 -10.13 -25.31 -18.99
CA ASN A 140 -11.28 -26.17 -18.74
C ASN A 140 -10.89 -27.46 -18.01
N ILE A 141 -9.86 -28.17 -18.47
CA ILE A 141 -9.32 -29.37 -17.81
C ILE A 141 -8.92 -29.06 -16.36
N SER A 142 -8.23 -27.94 -16.13
CA SER A 142 -7.89 -27.48 -14.77
C SER A 142 -9.13 -27.30 -13.90
N SER A 143 -10.15 -26.58 -14.42
CA SER A 143 -11.38 -26.32 -13.68
C SER A 143 -12.18 -27.59 -13.39
N CYS A 144 -12.16 -28.58 -14.29
CA CYS A 144 -12.80 -29.88 -14.07
C CYS A 144 -12.18 -30.65 -12.90
N MET A 145 -10.88 -30.47 -12.64
CA MET A 145 -10.17 -31.14 -11.56
C MET A 145 -10.27 -30.40 -10.22
N GLU A 146 -10.74 -29.14 -10.20
CA GLU A 146 -10.83 -28.29 -9.01
C GLU A 146 -12.25 -28.30 -8.41
N ASN A 147 -12.45 -29.09 -7.35
CA ASN A 147 -13.70 -29.13 -6.57
C ASN A 147 -14.96 -29.45 -7.40
N PHE A 148 -14.82 -30.17 -8.51
CA PHE A 148 -15.93 -30.58 -9.37
C PHE A 148 -15.90 -32.10 -9.62
N ASN A 149 -16.83 -32.83 -9.01
CA ASN A 149 -16.87 -34.29 -9.01
C ASN A 149 -17.25 -34.85 -10.39
N LEU A 150 -18.26 -34.26 -11.04
CA LEU A 150 -18.70 -34.65 -12.39
C LEU A 150 -17.59 -34.43 -13.42
N GLY A 151 -16.92 -33.28 -13.36
CA GLY A 151 -15.77 -32.96 -14.21
C GLY A 151 -14.59 -33.91 -13.98
N ARG A 152 -14.27 -34.22 -12.72
CA ARG A 152 -13.24 -35.21 -12.37
C ARG A 152 -13.56 -36.59 -12.94
N ALA A 153 -14.80 -37.05 -12.85
CA ALA A 153 -15.23 -38.32 -13.43
C ALA A 153 -15.09 -38.34 -14.97
N GLY A 154 -15.52 -37.26 -15.64
CA GLY A 154 -15.38 -37.13 -17.10
C GLY A 154 -13.92 -37.11 -17.57
N VAL A 155 -13.06 -36.36 -16.88
CA VAL A 155 -11.60 -36.32 -17.16
C VAL A 155 -10.97 -37.71 -16.95
N ASN A 156 -11.36 -38.42 -15.89
CA ASN A 156 -10.85 -39.77 -15.62
C ASN A 156 -11.27 -40.79 -16.69
N ASN A 157 -12.51 -40.70 -17.19
CA ASN A 157 -13.00 -41.56 -18.29
C ASN A 157 -12.23 -41.30 -19.60
N LEU A 158 -11.80 -40.07 -19.83
CA LEU A 158 -11.06 -39.65 -21.02
C LEU A 158 -9.56 -39.45 -20.78
N LEU A 159 -8.99 -40.02 -19.71
CA LEU A 159 -7.62 -39.73 -19.29
C LEU A 159 -6.60 -39.89 -20.42
N LYS A 160 -6.74 -40.95 -21.24
CA LYS A 160 -5.91 -41.16 -22.43
C LYS A 160 -5.99 -39.98 -23.40
N ASN A 161 -7.20 -39.52 -23.73
CA ASN A 161 -7.43 -38.44 -24.69
C ASN A 161 -6.94 -37.10 -24.14
N VAL A 162 -7.13 -36.85 -22.84
CA VAL A 162 -6.63 -35.65 -22.15
C VAL A 162 -5.11 -35.59 -22.18
N LEU A 163 -4.42 -36.68 -21.84
CA LEU A 163 -2.96 -36.73 -21.90
C LEU A 163 -2.42 -36.62 -23.33
N HIS A 164 -3.11 -37.22 -24.31
CA HIS A 164 -2.78 -37.05 -25.72
C HIS A 164 -2.91 -35.58 -26.16
N PHE A 165 -4.02 -34.92 -25.81
CA PHE A 165 -4.26 -33.51 -26.10
C PHE A 165 -3.20 -32.61 -25.46
N LEU A 166 -2.86 -32.82 -24.18
CA LEU A 166 -1.81 -32.05 -23.51
C LEU A 166 -0.44 -32.24 -24.18
N ARG A 167 -0.12 -33.48 -24.56
CA ARG A 167 1.13 -33.76 -25.29
C ARG A 167 1.15 -33.03 -26.64
N LYS A 168 0.06 -33.10 -27.40
CA LYS A 168 -0.07 -32.45 -28.72
C LYS A 168 0.02 -30.92 -28.61
N SER A 169 -0.81 -30.33 -27.75
CA SER A 169 -0.88 -28.87 -27.57
C SER A 169 0.44 -28.29 -27.09
N LEU A 170 1.15 -28.93 -26.15
CA LEU A 170 2.46 -28.45 -25.68
C LEU A 170 3.53 -28.48 -26.79
N ILE A 171 3.49 -29.46 -27.70
CA ILE A 171 4.41 -29.53 -28.84
C ILE A 171 4.10 -28.38 -29.82
N GLU A 172 2.84 -28.24 -30.22
CA GLU A 172 2.44 -27.24 -31.22
C GLU A 172 2.62 -25.81 -30.71
N ILE A 173 2.33 -25.53 -29.41
CA ILE A 173 2.59 -24.22 -28.80
C ILE A 173 4.09 -23.92 -28.77
N LEU A 174 4.95 -24.91 -28.47
CA LEU A 174 6.41 -24.71 -28.50
C LEU A 174 6.90 -24.41 -29.92
N GLU A 175 6.43 -25.15 -30.92
CA GLU A 175 6.79 -24.93 -32.32
C GLU A 175 6.36 -23.55 -32.80
N GLU A 176 5.16 -23.11 -32.43
CA GLU A 176 4.69 -21.76 -32.76
C GLU A 176 5.50 -20.67 -32.05
N ASN A 177 5.88 -20.89 -30.78
CA ASN A 177 6.75 -19.97 -30.05
C ASN A 177 8.12 -19.79 -30.72
N ARG A 178 8.66 -20.85 -31.34
CA ARG A 178 9.91 -20.80 -32.12
C ARG A 178 9.75 -20.06 -33.44
N LYS A 179 8.61 -20.21 -34.13
CA LYS A 179 8.32 -19.46 -35.37
C LYS A 179 8.14 -17.97 -35.11
N CYS A 180 7.55 -17.61 -33.97
CA CYS A 180 7.32 -16.21 -33.57
C CYS A 180 8.55 -15.53 -32.94
N ALA A 181 9.77 -16.09 -33.13
CA ALA A 181 11.01 -15.50 -32.63
C ALA A 181 11.15 -14.02 -33.04
N GLY A 182 11.25 -13.14 -32.04
CA GLY A 182 11.34 -11.68 -32.23
C GLY A 182 10.07 -10.91 -31.88
N ASN A 183 8.90 -11.55 -31.77
CA ASN A 183 7.68 -10.92 -31.25
C ASN A 183 7.50 -11.23 -29.76
N HIS A 184 8.13 -10.41 -28.91
CA HIS A 184 8.18 -10.63 -27.46
C HIS A 184 6.81 -10.74 -26.77
N ILE A 185 5.76 -10.08 -27.30
CA ILE A 185 4.42 -10.13 -26.71
C ILE A 185 3.79 -11.51 -26.93
N ILE A 186 3.79 -11.99 -28.17
CA ILE A 186 3.23 -13.29 -28.53
C ILE A 186 4.05 -14.41 -27.87
N GLN A 187 5.38 -14.31 -27.88
CA GLN A 187 6.24 -15.29 -27.22
C GLN A 187 5.97 -15.37 -25.71
N THR A 188 5.82 -14.23 -25.03
CA THR A 188 5.47 -14.22 -23.61
C THR A 188 4.11 -14.86 -23.35
N GLN A 189 3.12 -14.64 -24.22
CA GLN A 189 1.81 -15.27 -24.12
C GLN A 189 1.91 -16.80 -24.30
N LEU A 190 2.57 -17.27 -25.36
CA LEU A 190 2.75 -18.70 -25.63
C LEU A 190 3.56 -19.40 -24.53
N MET A 191 4.61 -18.76 -24.00
CA MET A 191 5.35 -19.26 -22.84
C MET A 191 4.49 -19.37 -21.58
N ASN A 192 3.55 -18.43 -21.36
CA ASN A 192 2.58 -18.54 -20.28
C ASN A 192 1.56 -19.67 -20.50
N ASP A 193 1.21 -19.96 -21.75
CA ASP A 193 0.33 -21.08 -22.09
C ASP A 193 1.04 -22.43 -21.90
N LEU A 194 2.33 -22.53 -22.26
CA LEU A 194 3.18 -23.68 -21.90
C LEU A 194 3.26 -23.88 -20.39
N LEU A 195 3.51 -22.81 -19.63
CA LEU A 195 3.59 -22.85 -18.16
C LEU A 195 2.31 -23.44 -17.56
N VAL A 196 1.15 -23.04 -18.07
CA VAL A 196 -0.14 -23.52 -17.56
C VAL A 196 -0.42 -24.94 -18.01
N GLY A 197 -0.08 -25.32 -19.24
CA GLY A 197 -0.16 -26.71 -19.69
C GLY A 197 0.68 -27.67 -18.83
N ILE A 198 1.89 -27.26 -18.43
CA ILE A 198 2.75 -28.03 -17.50
C ILE A 198 2.06 -28.17 -16.14
N ARG A 199 1.53 -27.08 -15.56
CA ARG A 199 0.85 -27.11 -14.25
C ARG A 199 -0.39 -27.98 -14.25
N VAL A 200 -1.19 -27.93 -15.31
CA VAL A 200 -2.38 -28.79 -15.47
C VAL A 200 -1.96 -30.25 -15.59
N SER A 201 -0.89 -30.55 -16.32
CA SER A 201 -0.32 -31.91 -16.42
C SER A 201 0.10 -32.45 -15.04
N MET A 202 0.78 -31.63 -14.22
CA MET A 202 1.15 -31.99 -12.85
C MET A 202 -0.09 -32.23 -11.96
N MET A 203 -1.09 -31.35 -12.04
CA MET A 203 -2.33 -31.45 -11.26
C MET A 203 -3.10 -32.74 -11.58
N LEU A 204 -3.17 -33.11 -12.86
CA LEU A 204 -3.80 -34.35 -13.30
C LEU A 204 -3.12 -35.55 -12.67
N VAL A 205 -1.79 -35.62 -12.77
CA VAL A 205 -1.02 -36.74 -12.22
C VAL A 205 -1.19 -36.86 -10.70
N GLN A 206 -1.20 -35.75 -9.96
CA GLN A 206 -1.43 -35.76 -8.50
C GLN A 206 -2.83 -36.24 -8.13
N LYS A 207 -3.88 -35.80 -8.83
CA LYS A 207 -5.29 -36.09 -8.47
C LYS A 207 -5.83 -37.40 -9.03
N VAL A 208 -5.19 -37.97 -10.07
CA VAL A 208 -5.59 -39.26 -10.67
C VAL A 208 -5.13 -40.43 -9.80
N GLN A 209 -4.09 -40.26 -8.98
CA GLN A 209 -3.59 -41.28 -8.05
C GLN A 209 -4.64 -41.76 -7.04
N ASP A 210 -5.62 -40.92 -6.71
CA ASP A 210 -6.65 -41.23 -5.71
C ASP A 210 -7.74 -42.21 -6.19
N PHE A 211 -7.92 -42.40 -7.51
CA PHE A 211 -9.18 -42.95 -8.05
C PHE A 211 -9.06 -44.26 -8.85
N GLN A 212 -8.01 -44.45 -9.66
CA GLN A 212 -7.92 -45.58 -10.60
C GLN A 212 -6.96 -46.71 -10.18
N GLY A 213 -6.37 -46.63 -8.98
CA GLY A 213 -5.42 -47.65 -8.51
C GLY A 213 -4.27 -47.91 -9.49
N ASN A 214 -3.58 -49.05 -9.33
CA ASN A 214 -2.36 -49.40 -10.07
C ASN A 214 -2.56 -49.79 -11.56
N LEU A 215 -3.77 -49.63 -12.14
CA LEU A 215 -4.14 -50.22 -13.44
C LEU A 215 -3.44 -49.59 -14.67
N TRP A 216 -3.03 -48.32 -14.59
CA TRP A 216 -2.34 -47.61 -15.67
C TRP A 216 -0.81 -47.78 -15.64
N LYS A 217 -0.28 -48.50 -14.64
CA LYS A 217 1.16 -48.71 -14.39
C LYS A 217 1.80 -49.82 -15.22
N ALA A 218 1.00 -50.55 -16.02
CA ALA A 218 1.53 -51.51 -16.97
C ALA A 218 2.21 -50.76 -18.13
N SER A 219 3.47 -51.11 -18.43
CA SER A 219 4.30 -50.49 -19.49
C SER A 219 3.65 -50.49 -20.89
N ASN A 220 2.69 -51.39 -21.12
CA ASN A 220 1.98 -51.55 -22.39
C ASN A 220 0.72 -50.68 -22.50
N SER A 221 0.37 -49.93 -21.46
CA SER A 221 -0.81 -49.05 -21.48
C SER A 221 -0.57 -47.82 -22.36
N PRO A 222 -1.54 -47.39 -23.18
CA PRO A 222 -1.44 -46.15 -23.95
C PRO A 222 -1.30 -44.92 -23.03
N ILE A 223 -1.87 -44.97 -21.81
CA ILE A 223 -1.73 -43.90 -20.80
C ILE A 223 -0.26 -43.76 -20.39
N TRP A 224 0.42 -44.87 -20.15
CA TRP A 224 1.85 -44.91 -19.82
C TRP A 224 2.71 -44.28 -20.93
N GLN A 225 2.42 -44.60 -22.19
CA GLN A 225 3.13 -44.02 -23.34
C GLN A 225 2.94 -42.50 -23.45
N HIS A 226 1.73 -41.99 -23.18
CA HIS A 226 1.49 -40.55 -23.15
C HIS A 226 2.19 -39.85 -21.97
N MET A 227 2.24 -40.49 -20.79
CA MET A 227 3.01 -39.99 -19.64
C MET A 227 4.51 -39.92 -19.94
N CYS A 228 5.09 -40.97 -20.55
CA CYS A 228 6.49 -40.98 -20.99
C CYS A 228 6.77 -39.93 -22.08
N GLY A 229 5.80 -39.69 -22.96
CA GLY A 229 5.87 -38.64 -23.98
C GLY A 229 5.85 -37.23 -23.39
N LEU A 230 5.00 -36.97 -22.39
CA LEU A 230 4.97 -35.71 -21.65
C LEU A 230 6.27 -35.48 -20.88
N LEU A 231 6.80 -36.53 -20.22
CA LEU A 231 8.10 -36.47 -19.56
C LEU A 231 9.21 -36.06 -20.55
N SER A 232 9.21 -36.62 -21.76
CA SER A 232 10.16 -36.22 -22.80
C SER A 232 10.02 -34.75 -23.22
N ILE A 233 8.80 -34.22 -23.30
CA ILE A 233 8.57 -32.80 -23.56
C ILE A 233 9.12 -31.93 -22.43
N PHE A 234 8.88 -32.29 -21.17
CA PHE A 234 9.38 -31.51 -20.03
C PHE A 234 10.91 -31.52 -19.95
N THR A 235 11.57 -32.64 -20.28
CA THR A 235 13.05 -32.68 -20.36
C THR A 235 13.60 -31.78 -21.47
N LYS A 236 12.89 -31.66 -22.61
CA LYS A 236 13.23 -30.71 -23.66
C LYS A 236 13.05 -29.27 -23.21
N PHE A 237 11.92 -28.93 -22.58
CA PHE A 237 11.68 -27.58 -22.04
C PHE A 237 12.71 -27.17 -20.98
N LEU A 238 13.13 -28.11 -20.14
CA LEU A 238 14.16 -27.88 -19.14
C LEU A 238 15.53 -27.59 -19.76
N SER A 239 15.85 -28.19 -20.90
CA SER A 239 17.15 -28.06 -21.58
C SER A 239 17.18 -26.93 -22.61
N ASP A 240 16.07 -26.21 -22.81
CA ASP A 240 15.92 -25.16 -23.82
C ASP A 240 16.16 -23.79 -23.16
N ASP A 241 17.34 -23.21 -23.37
CA ASP A 241 17.78 -21.94 -22.76
C ASP A 241 17.02 -20.72 -23.32
N ASP A 242 16.29 -20.85 -24.43
CA ASP A 242 15.48 -19.77 -25.02
C ASP A 242 14.11 -19.60 -24.32
N LEU A 243 13.75 -20.52 -23.43
CA LEU A 243 12.50 -20.46 -22.67
C LEU A 243 12.67 -19.68 -21.36
N LEU A 244 11.58 -19.06 -20.90
CA LEU A 244 11.55 -18.37 -19.61
C LEU A 244 11.93 -19.32 -18.46
N GLN A 245 12.80 -18.86 -17.56
CA GLN A 245 13.26 -19.64 -16.38
C GLN A 245 12.12 -20.19 -15.52
N THR A 246 10.94 -19.56 -15.51
CA THR A 246 9.75 -20.08 -14.79
C THR A 246 9.14 -21.32 -15.45
N VAL A 247 9.20 -21.42 -16.78
CA VAL A 247 8.80 -22.61 -17.55
C VAL A 247 9.79 -23.73 -17.23
N GLN A 248 11.10 -23.47 -17.33
CA GLN A 248 12.15 -24.42 -16.99
C GLN A 248 12.04 -24.93 -15.54
N SER A 249 11.87 -24.01 -14.57
CA SER A 249 11.66 -24.34 -13.16
C SER A 249 10.45 -25.24 -12.95
N THR A 250 9.32 -24.93 -13.58
CA THR A 250 8.09 -25.73 -13.46
C THR A 250 8.23 -27.08 -14.17
N SER A 251 8.96 -27.14 -15.29
CA SER A 251 9.31 -28.41 -15.95
C SER A 251 10.20 -29.29 -15.05
N GLY A 252 11.16 -28.71 -14.32
CA GLY A 252 11.96 -29.42 -13.32
C GLY A 252 11.09 -30.07 -12.22
N LEU A 253 10.08 -29.35 -11.71
CA LEU A 253 9.08 -29.92 -10.80
C LEU A 253 8.28 -31.06 -11.46
N ALA A 254 7.81 -30.86 -12.69
CA ALA A 254 7.00 -31.84 -13.41
C ALA A 254 7.77 -33.14 -13.68
N ILE A 255 9.04 -33.06 -14.06
CA ILE A 255 9.91 -34.22 -14.32
C ILE A 255 9.98 -35.11 -13.08
N ILE A 256 10.30 -34.54 -11.92
CA ILE A 256 10.44 -35.33 -10.68
C ILE A 256 9.11 -35.92 -10.25
N LEU A 257 8.01 -35.16 -10.36
CA LEU A 257 6.67 -35.67 -10.07
C LEU A 257 6.32 -36.85 -10.97
N PHE A 258 6.54 -36.75 -12.29
CA PHE A 258 6.26 -37.83 -13.23
C PHE A 258 7.17 -39.04 -12.99
N ILE A 259 8.45 -38.85 -12.66
CA ILE A 259 9.34 -39.97 -12.29
C ILE A 259 8.80 -40.68 -11.04
N LYS A 260 8.41 -39.92 -10.00
CA LYS A 260 7.83 -40.45 -8.76
C LYS A 260 6.56 -41.26 -9.02
N THR A 261 5.75 -40.86 -10.00
CA THR A 261 4.47 -41.54 -10.29
C THR A 261 4.61 -42.74 -11.22
N ILE A 262 5.59 -42.72 -12.13
CA ILE A 262 5.85 -43.74 -13.15
C ILE A 262 6.75 -44.87 -12.59
N PHE A 263 7.81 -44.53 -11.86
CA PHE A 263 8.84 -45.49 -11.46
C PHE A 263 8.47 -46.29 -10.20
N HIS A 264 8.59 -47.62 -10.28
CA HIS A 264 8.40 -48.57 -9.17
C HIS A 264 9.53 -49.62 -9.17
N PRO A 265 10.09 -50.02 -8.00
CA PRO A 265 9.72 -49.69 -6.61
C PRO A 265 10.15 -48.29 -6.14
N SER A 266 9.36 -47.68 -5.25
CA SER A 266 9.58 -46.30 -4.77
C SER A 266 10.90 -46.11 -4.01
N GLU A 267 11.43 -47.16 -3.39
CA GLU A 267 12.69 -47.14 -2.63
C GLU A 267 13.93 -46.85 -3.49
N LYS A 268 13.86 -47.13 -4.80
CA LYS A 268 14.95 -46.90 -5.77
C LYS A 268 14.88 -45.53 -6.46
N ILE A 269 13.79 -44.78 -6.26
CA ILE A 269 13.62 -43.42 -6.82
C ILE A 269 14.79 -42.51 -6.39
N PRO A 270 15.19 -42.47 -5.11
CA PRO A 270 16.24 -41.54 -4.69
C PRO A 270 17.58 -41.82 -5.36
N HIS A 271 17.91 -43.09 -5.58
CA HIS A 271 19.16 -43.49 -6.23
C HIS A 271 19.18 -43.10 -7.72
N LEU A 272 18.05 -43.30 -8.42
CA LEU A 272 17.89 -42.88 -9.81
C LEU A 272 18.06 -41.35 -9.93
N ILE A 273 17.38 -40.58 -9.08
CA ILE A 273 17.48 -39.11 -9.11
C ILE A 273 18.89 -38.64 -8.75
N SER A 274 19.52 -39.23 -7.73
CA SER A 274 20.90 -38.92 -7.34
C SER A 274 21.87 -39.12 -8.51
N SER A 275 21.76 -40.24 -9.25
CA SER A 275 22.62 -40.49 -10.41
C SER A 275 22.47 -39.43 -11.51
N VAL A 276 21.25 -38.90 -11.71
CA VAL A 276 20.98 -37.83 -12.68
C VAL A 276 21.55 -36.50 -12.20
N LEU A 277 21.40 -36.17 -10.92
CA LEU A 277 21.92 -34.93 -10.33
C LEU A 277 23.45 -34.90 -10.28
N LEU A 278 24.08 -36.03 -9.94
CA LEU A 278 25.54 -36.18 -9.88
C LEU A 278 26.20 -36.41 -11.25
N ARG A 279 25.39 -36.54 -12.32
CA ARG A 279 25.86 -36.86 -13.67
C ARG A 279 26.66 -38.17 -13.74
N SER A 280 26.30 -39.14 -12.90
CA SER A 280 26.93 -40.45 -12.77
C SER A 280 26.03 -41.59 -13.29
N VAL A 281 25.16 -41.27 -14.26
CA VAL A 281 24.17 -42.23 -14.77
C VAL A 281 24.84 -43.37 -15.53
N ASP A 282 24.86 -44.56 -14.93
CA ASP A 282 25.24 -45.79 -15.61
C ASP A 282 24.15 -46.20 -16.61
N CYS A 283 24.39 -45.94 -17.90
CA CYS A 283 23.42 -46.18 -18.97
C CYS A 283 22.97 -47.66 -19.09
N THR A 284 23.65 -48.60 -18.43
CA THR A 284 23.34 -50.04 -18.40
C THR A 284 22.42 -50.47 -17.25
N SER A 285 22.30 -49.66 -16.19
CA SER A 285 21.54 -50.00 -14.97
C SER A 285 20.16 -49.31 -14.92
N VAL A 286 19.94 -48.33 -15.79
CA VAL A 286 18.73 -47.50 -15.86
C VAL A 286 17.67 -48.15 -16.75
N PRO A 287 16.36 -48.08 -16.40
CA PRO A 287 15.31 -48.62 -17.25
C PRO A 287 15.29 -48.01 -18.66
N GLU A 288 15.04 -48.84 -19.68
CA GLU A 288 15.00 -48.40 -21.09
C GLU A 288 13.99 -47.28 -21.34
N TRP A 289 12.83 -47.31 -20.68
CA TRP A 289 11.82 -46.26 -20.81
C TRP A 289 12.35 -44.90 -20.35
N PHE A 290 13.15 -44.87 -19.27
CA PHE A 290 13.71 -43.64 -18.72
C PHE A 290 14.77 -43.08 -19.66
N MET A 291 15.62 -43.95 -20.22
CA MET A 291 16.58 -43.54 -21.25
C MET A 291 15.90 -43.02 -22.51
N SER A 292 14.75 -43.58 -22.89
CA SER A 292 13.99 -43.11 -24.05
C SER A 292 13.35 -41.73 -23.83
N SER A 293 12.82 -41.48 -22.64
CA SER A 293 12.13 -40.23 -22.30
C SER A 293 13.06 -39.10 -21.86
N CYS A 294 14.10 -39.42 -21.07
CA CYS A 294 14.98 -38.47 -20.41
C CYS A 294 16.41 -38.50 -20.96
N ARG A 295 16.58 -38.88 -22.24
CA ARG A 295 17.90 -39.04 -22.87
C ARG A 295 18.81 -37.82 -22.72
N SER A 296 18.25 -36.62 -22.86
CA SER A 296 18.98 -35.35 -22.71
C SER A 296 19.58 -35.18 -21.31
N LEU A 297 18.90 -35.69 -20.28
CA LEU A 297 19.34 -35.62 -18.89
C LEU A 297 20.38 -36.70 -18.54
N CYS A 298 20.33 -37.86 -19.22
CA CYS A 298 21.19 -39.01 -18.91
C CYS A 298 22.52 -38.99 -19.67
N CYS A 299 22.50 -38.57 -20.94
CA CYS A 299 23.66 -38.65 -21.85
C CYS A 299 24.12 -37.30 -22.38
N GLY A 300 23.42 -36.21 -22.08
CA GLY A 300 23.72 -34.87 -22.59
C GLY A 300 24.55 -34.01 -21.63
N ASN A 301 25.15 -32.94 -22.16
CA ASN A 301 25.63 -31.84 -21.33
C ASN A 301 24.43 -31.05 -20.82
N VAL A 302 23.96 -31.38 -19.62
CA VAL A 302 22.88 -30.67 -18.93
C VAL A 302 23.41 -29.31 -18.45
N SER A 303 22.67 -28.24 -18.74
CA SER A 303 23.01 -26.88 -18.29
C SER A 303 22.90 -26.77 -16.77
N GLY A 304 23.68 -25.84 -16.17
CA GLY A 304 23.64 -25.61 -14.73
C GLY A 304 22.25 -25.19 -14.22
N SER A 305 21.50 -24.44 -15.02
CA SER A 305 20.10 -24.06 -14.76
C SER A 305 19.17 -25.27 -14.72
N ALA A 306 19.33 -26.21 -15.65
CA ALA A 306 18.53 -27.43 -15.69
C ALA A 306 18.75 -28.31 -14.44
N VAL A 307 20.01 -28.51 -14.04
CA VAL A 307 20.33 -29.25 -12.79
C VAL A 307 19.77 -28.52 -11.57
N LEU A 308 19.86 -27.20 -11.53
CA LEU A 308 19.31 -26.39 -10.45
C LEU A 308 17.79 -26.60 -10.27
N PHE A 309 17.04 -26.55 -11.37
CA PHE A 309 15.59 -26.75 -11.33
C PHE A 309 15.19 -28.21 -11.07
N LEU A 310 16.02 -29.19 -11.42
CA LEU A 310 15.84 -30.57 -10.96
C LEU A 310 16.05 -30.72 -9.45
N CYS A 311 17.01 -30.01 -8.86
CA CYS A 311 17.18 -29.96 -7.40
C CYS A 311 15.92 -29.36 -6.74
N GLN A 312 15.35 -28.30 -7.33
CA GLN A 312 14.08 -27.73 -6.87
C GLN A 312 12.93 -28.75 -6.93
N GLY A 313 12.81 -29.50 -8.04
CA GLY A 313 11.82 -30.56 -8.20
C GLY A 313 11.98 -31.67 -7.17
N THR A 314 13.23 -32.07 -6.93
CA THR A 314 13.61 -33.11 -5.97
C THR A 314 13.16 -32.73 -4.56
N LEU A 315 13.42 -31.50 -4.14
CA LEU A 315 13.04 -31.02 -2.81
C LEU A 315 11.53 -30.81 -2.64
N ALA A 316 10.82 -30.39 -3.70
CA ALA A 316 9.41 -30.03 -3.59
C ALA A 316 8.43 -31.19 -3.84
N MET A 317 8.78 -32.18 -4.67
CA MET A 317 7.84 -33.22 -5.13
C MET A 317 8.02 -34.57 -4.42
N LEU A 318 9.17 -34.80 -3.79
CA LEU A 318 9.45 -36.00 -3.00
C LEU A 318 8.91 -35.84 -1.56
N ASP A 319 8.49 -36.95 -0.96
CA ASP A 319 7.95 -36.99 0.41
C ASP A 319 9.07 -37.15 1.44
N TRP A 320 9.59 -36.02 1.94
CA TRP A 320 10.68 -36.00 2.92
C TRP A 320 10.25 -36.30 4.37
N GLN A 321 8.95 -36.36 4.63
CA GLN A 321 8.38 -36.54 5.96
C GLN A 321 8.38 -38.01 6.41
N ASN A 322 8.48 -38.23 7.74
CA ASN A 322 8.33 -39.54 8.40
C ASN A 322 9.29 -40.65 7.93
N GLY A 323 10.46 -40.30 7.41
CA GLY A 323 11.47 -41.27 6.98
C GLY A 323 11.05 -42.17 5.81
N SER A 324 10.05 -41.75 5.01
CA SER A 324 9.40 -42.58 3.97
C SER A 324 10.37 -43.16 2.92
N MET A 325 11.51 -42.49 2.69
CA MET A 325 12.52 -42.86 1.69
C MET A 325 13.75 -43.57 2.28
N GLY A 326 13.80 -43.78 3.61
CA GLY A 326 14.92 -44.43 4.29
C GLY A 326 16.30 -43.84 3.96
N ARG A 327 17.35 -44.68 4.06
CA ARG A 327 18.76 -44.28 3.84
C ARG A 327 19.06 -43.76 2.43
N SER A 328 18.34 -44.24 1.41
CA SER A 328 18.54 -43.76 0.03
C SER A 328 18.02 -42.33 -0.14
N GLY A 329 16.96 -41.95 0.58
CA GLY A 329 16.51 -40.55 0.67
C GLY A 329 17.51 -39.66 1.40
N GLU A 330 18.10 -40.13 2.50
CA GLU A 330 19.15 -39.39 3.23
C GLU A 330 20.38 -39.14 2.35
N ALA A 331 20.83 -40.14 1.60
CA ALA A 331 21.92 -39.99 0.64
C ALA A 331 21.59 -38.97 -0.45
N LEU A 332 20.39 -39.04 -1.04
CA LEU A 332 19.94 -38.06 -2.04
C LEU A 332 19.92 -36.63 -1.49
N LEU A 333 19.52 -36.43 -0.23
CA LEU A 333 19.53 -35.11 0.40
C LEU A 333 20.96 -34.54 0.45
N LEU A 334 21.94 -35.36 0.84
CA LEU A 334 23.35 -34.97 0.89
C LEU A 334 23.90 -34.71 -0.52
N ASP A 335 23.60 -35.59 -1.49
CA ASP A 335 23.99 -35.41 -2.89
C ASP A 335 23.44 -34.11 -3.47
N THR A 336 22.18 -33.79 -3.15
CA THR A 336 21.54 -32.53 -3.56
C THR A 336 22.29 -31.32 -3.00
N ALA A 337 22.73 -31.35 -1.73
CA ALA A 337 23.57 -30.28 -1.18
C ALA A 337 24.91 -30.15 -1.91
N HIS A 338 25.61 -31.25 -2.17
CA HIS A 338 26.87 -31.23 -2.91
C HIS A 338 26.72 -30.61 -4.31
N VAL A 339 25.64 -30.94 -5.01
CA VAL A 339 25.31 -30.35 -6.31
C VAL A 339 25.02 -28.87 -6.19
N LEU A 340 24.20 -28.44 -5.23
CA LEU A 340 23.87 -27.03 -5.02
C LEU A 340 25.11 -26.17 -4.74
N PHE A 341 26.05 -26.63 -3.92
CA PHE A 341 27.30 -25.89 -3.71
C PHE A 341 28.24 -25.91 -4.91
N THR A 342 28.18 -26.95 -5.74
CA THR A 342 28.96 -26.96 -6.99
C THR A 342 28.40 -25.92 -7.94
N LEU A 343 27.07 -25.85 -8.06
CA LEU A 343 26.38 -24.84 -8.85
C LEU A 343 26.59 -23.42 -8.33
N SER A 344 26.70 -23.21 -7.00
CA SER A 344 26.97 -21.88 -6.43
C SER A 344 28.30 -21.30 -6.88
N SER A 345 29.29 -22.13 -7.19
CA SER A 345 30.58 -21.67 -7.73
C SER A 345 30.54 -21.37 -9.24
N GLN A 346 29.56 -21.94 -9.96
CA GLN A 346 29.48 -21.87 -11.42
C GLN A 346 28.49 -20.81 -11.92
N ILE A 347 27.39 -20.59 -11.19
CA ILE A 347 26.34 -19.65 -11.55
C ILE A 347 26.77 -18.23 -11.16
N LYS A 348 26.84 -17.34 -12.16
CA LYS A 348 27.15 -15.90 -11.96
C LYS A 348 26.00 -14.98 -12.37
N GLU A 349 24.92 -15.53 -12.92
CA GLU A 349 23.76 -14.76 -13.34
C GLU A 349 22.85 -14.45 -12.13
N PRO A 350 22.48 -13.18 -11.88
CA PRO A 350 21.79 -12.79 -10.66
C PRO A 350 20.38 -13.39 -10.51
N THR A 351 19.69 -13.66 -11.62
CA THR A 351 18.37 -14.30 -11.63
C THR A 351 18.46 -15.76 -11.15
N LEU A 352 19.42 -16.51 -11.68
CA LEU A 352 19.71 -17.89 -11.30
C LEU A 352 20.28 -17.98 -9.87
N GLU A 353 21.09 -17.01 -9.45
CA GLU A 353 21.60 -16.91 -8.08
C GLU A 353 20.45 -16.75 -7.06
N MET A 354 19.43 -15.95 -7.40
CA MET A 354 18.21 -15.83 -6.59
C MET A 354 17.46 -17.17 -6.51
N PHE A 355 17.32 -17.90 -7.61
CA PHE A 355 16.73 -19.24 -7.59
C PHE A 355 17.55 -20.21 -6.73
N LEU A 356 18.87 -20.20 -6.88
CA LEU A 356 19.81 -21.02 -6.12
C LEU A 356 19.69 -20.79 -4.62
N SER A 357 19.72 -19.54 -4.18
CA SER A 357 19.56 -19.19 -2.76
C SER A 357 18.21 -19.64 -2.20
N ARG A 358 17.12 -19.47 -2.97
CA ARG A 358 15.80 -19.98 -2.58
C ARG A 358 15.75 -21.50 -2.49
N ILE A 359 16.44 -22.20 -3.40
CA ILE A 359 16.51 -23.66 -3.41
C ILE A 359 17.36 -24.16 -2.24
N MET A 360 18.47 -23.50 -1.91
CA MET A 360 19.26 -23.82 -0.71
C MET A 360 18.46 -23.59 0.59
N ALA A 361 17.68 -22.51 0.67
CA ALA A 361 16.75 -22.32 1.79
C ALA A 361 15.70 -23.44 1.85
N SER A 362 15.12 -23.85 0.72
CA SER A 362 14.22 -25.00 0.66
C SER A 362 14.90 -26.30 1.09
N TRP A 363 16.16 -26.51 0.70
CA TRP A 363 16.95 -27.68 1.09
C TRP A 363 17.14 -27.72 2.60
N THR A 364 17.51 -26.60 3.24
CA THR A 364 17.68 -26.54 4.70
C THR A 364 16.35 -26.84 5.44
N ASN A 365 15.20 -26.44 4.88
CA ASN A 365 13.89 -26.81 5.44
C ASN A 365 13.60 -28.31 5.29
N SER A 366 13.87 -28.90 4.13
CA SER A 366 13.72 -30.34 3.91
C SER A 366 14.65 -31.14 4.83
N ALA A 367 15.88 -30.66 5.07
CA ALA A 367 16.82 -31.29 5.98
C ALA A 367 16.31 -31.33 7.42
N ILE A 368 15.69 -30.24 7.91
CA ILE A 368 15.03 -30.21 9.23
C ILE A 368 13.94 -31.28 9.32
N GLN A 369 13.08 -31.40 8.31
CA GLN A 369 11.98 -32.39 8.30
C GLN A 369 12.49 -33.83 8.33
N VAL A 370 13.60 -34.13 7.65
CA VAL A 370 14.20 -35.47 7.65
C VAL A 370 14.87 -35.77 8.99
N LEU A 371 15.50 -34.76 9.63
CA LEU A 371 16.28 -34.94 10.86
C LEU A 371 15.46 -35.51 12.03
N GLU A 372 14.16 -35.21 12.12
CA GLU A 372 13.26 -35.71 13.17
C GLU A 372 13.18 -37.25 13.24
N SER A 373 13.40 -37.95 12.12
CA SER A 373 13.32 -39.42 12.02
C SER A 373 14.59 -40.08 11.46
N SER A 374 15.71 -39.35 11.47
CA SER A 374 16.94 -39.66 10.75
C SER A 374 17.88 -40.68 11.41
N SER A 375 18.76 -41.27 10.60
CA SER A 375 19.89 -42.10 11.03
C SER A 375 21.02 -41.30 11.70
N PRO A 376 21.84 -41.92 12.57
CA PRO A 376 22.99 -41.24 13.20
C PRO A 376 24.01 -40.73 12.17
N SER A 377 24.22 -41.45 11.06
CA SER A 377 25.13 -41.00 9.99
C SER A 377 24.68 -39.69 9.32
N LEU A 378 23.38 -39.48 9.15
CA LEU A 378 22.86 -38.22 8.63
C LEU A 378 23.02 -37.11 9.67
N ARG A 379 22.77 -37.41 10.94
CA ARG A 379 22.98 -36.45 12.05
C ARG A 379 24.44 -35.99 12.13
N ASP A 380 25.40 -36.91 11.98
CA ASP A 380 26.82 -36.56 11.95
C ASP A 380 27.19 -35.70 10.74
N SER A 381 26.55 -35.95 9.59
CA SER A 381 26.78 -35.19 8.35
C SER A 381 26.16 -33.79 8.35
N LEU A 382 25.16 -33.54 9.21
CA LEU A 382 24.42 -32.28 9.32
C LEU A 382 24.66 -31.55 10.64
N ASN A 383 25.55 -32.06 11.49
CA ASN A 383 25.93 -31.38 12.73
C ASN A 383 26.72 -30.09 12.44
N GLY A 384 26.84 -29.22 13.45
CA GLY A 384 27.52 -27.93 13.35
C GLY A 384 28.99 -28.00 12.89
N ASN A 385 29.67 -29.12 13.17
CA ASN A 385 31.07 -29.33 12.81
C ASN A 385 31.25 -30.01 11.44
N SER A 386 30.16 -30.28 10.73
CA SER A 386 30.20 -30.93 9.43
C SER A 386 30.71 -29.98 8.33
N SER A 387 31.29 -30.56 7.28
CA SER A 387 31.73 -29.79 6.11
C SER A 387 30.57 -29.12 5.38
N ILE A 388 29.36 -29.72 5.43
CA ILE A 388 28.16 -29.16 4.80
C ILE A 388 27.74 -27.89 5.53
N VAL A 389 27.66 -27.93 6.87
CA VAL A 389 27.33 -26.75 7.67
C VAL A 389 28.39 -25.66 7.52
N GLY A 390 29.68 -26.02 7.47
CA GLY A 390 30.76 -25.08 7.19
C GLY A 390 30.59 -24.34 5.85
N ARG A 391 30.25 -25.07 4.77
CA ARG A 391 29.97 -24.47 3.46
C ARG A 391 28.69 -23.63 3.43
N LEU A 392 27.66 -24.00 4.18
CA LEU A 392 26.45 -23.17 4.34
C LEU A 392 26.78 -21.85 5.05
N LEU A 393 27.59 -21.89 6.10
CA LEU A 393 28.03 -20.69 6.82
C LEU A 393 28.85 -19.78 5.89
N GLU A 394 29.78 -20.34 5.13
CA GLU A 394 30.54 -19.61 4.11
C GLU A 394 29.63 -18.96 3.07
N TYR A 395 28.62 -19.69 2.59
CA TYR A 395 27.61 -19.14 1.68
C TYR A 395 26.81 -17.99 2.31
N VAL A 396 26.38 -18.13 3.57
CA VAL A 396 25.67 -17.06 4.28
C VAL A 396 26.55 -15.83 4.42
N TYR A 397 27.81 -15.97 4.85
CA TYR A 397 28.74 -14.85 5.04
C TYR A 397 29.13 -14.15 3.73
N THR A 398 29.09 -14.85 2.61
CA THR A 398 29.35 -14.24 1.30
C THR A 398 28.15 -13.45 0.77
N HIS A 399 26.90 -13.82 1.13
CA HIS A 399 25.68 -13.28 0.53
C HIS A 399 24.76 -12.47 1.48
N TRP A 400 25.06 -12.42 2.78
CA TRP A 400 24.22 -11.71 3.77
C TRP A 400 24.09 -10.19 3.58
N GLU A 401 24.97 -9.58 2.80
CA GLU A 401 24.97 -8.14 2.47
C GLU A 401 24.69 -7.89 0.99
N HIS A 402 24.17 -8.89 0.28
CA HIS A 402 23.86 -8.76 -1.13
C HIS A 402 22.86 -7.61 -1.38
N PRO A 403 23.01 -6.80 -2.45
CA PRO A 403 22.13 -5.66 -2.73
C PRO A 403 20.66 -6.06 -2.93
N LEU A 404 20.40 -7.28 -3.38
CA LEU A 404 19.04 -7.84 -3.51
C LEU A 404 18.48 -8.27 -2.16
N ASP A 405 17.41 -7.59 -1.72
CA ASP A 405 16.76 -7.86 -0.44
C ASP A 405 16.22 -9.30 -0.30
N ALA A 406 15.71 -9.85 -1.40
CA ALA A 406 15.23 -11.23 -1.44
C ALA A 406 16.33 -12.24 -1.07
N LEU A 407 17.57 -12.01 -1.54
CA LEU A 407 18.72 -12.87 -1.21
C LEU A 407 19.08 -12.76 0.27
N ARG A 408 19.10 -11.54 0.84
CA ARG A 408 19.33 -11.34 2.28
C ARG A 408 18.29 -12.08 3.11
N HIS A 409 17.02 -12.03 2.73
CA HIS A 409 15.97 -12.77 3.40
C HIS A 409 16.19 -14.30 3.34
N GLN A 410 16.60 -14.84 2.18
CA GLN A 410 16.95 -16.26 2.07
C GLN A 410 18.14 -16.62 2.95
N THR A 411 19.20 -15.79 3.03
CA THR A 411 20.35 -16.06 3.91
C THR A 411 19.97 -16.09 5.38
N LYS A 412 19.05 -15.22 5.82
CA LYS A 412 18.49 -15.26 7.18
C LYS A 412 17.77 -16.58 7.46
N ILE A 413 16.93 -17.04 6.52
CA ILE A 413 16.23 -18.33 6.64
C ILE A 413 17.23 -19.48 6.72
N MET A 414 18.22 -19.52 5.80
CA MET A 414 19.26 -20.56 5.80
C MET A 414 20.03 -20.60 7.12
N PHE A 415 20.44 -19.44 7.63
CA PHE A 415 21.15 -19.37 8.91
C PHE A 415 20.28 -19.86 10.08
N LYS A 416 19.02 -19.42 10.16
CA LYS A 416 18.07 -19.90 11.19
C LYS A 416 17.87 -21.41 11.12
N ASN A 417 17.70 -21.95 9.91
CA ASN A 417 17.52 -23.37 9.69
C ASN A 417 18.76 -24.17 10.06
N LEU A 418 19.96 -23.67 9.79
CA LEU A 418 21.22 -24.29 10.18
C LEU A 418 21.34 -24.43 11.70
N LEU A 419 20.98 -23.41 12.46
CA LEU A 419 20.95 -23.49 13.92
C LEU A 419 19.97 -24.56 14.41
N GLN A 420 18.78 -24.64 13.78
CA GLN A 420 17.77 -25.65 14.10
C GLN A 420 18.23 -27.07 13.71
N MET A 421 18.86 -27.25 12.56
CA MET A 421 19.45 -28.52 12.13
C MET A 421 20.43 -29.01 13.20
N HIS A 422 21.35 -28.15 13.64
CA HIS A 422 22.31 -28.54 14.68
C HIS A 422 21.61 -28.95 15.99
N ARG A 423 20.60 -28.21 16.44
CA ARG A 423 19.84 -28.58 17.65
C ARG A 423 19.22 -29.97 17.53
N LEU A 424 18.59 -30.29 16.40
CA LEU A 424 17.98 -31.60 16.15
C LEU A 424 19.03 -32.72 16.06
N THR A 425 20.26 -32.42 15.64
CA THR A 425 21.36 -33.41 15.65
C THR A 425 21.90 -33.71 17.04
N VAL A 426 21.83 -32.74 17.96
CA VAL A 426 22.39 -32.82 19.32
C VAL A 426 21.35 -33.23 20.36
N GLU A 427 20.05 -33.30 20.02
CA GLU A 427 18.99 -33.81 20.90
C GLU A 427 19.31 -35.22 21.44
N GLY A 428 19.86 -35.24 22.67
CA GLY A 428 20.36 -36.43 23.37
C GLY A 428 21.68 -36.20 24.14
N ALA A 429 22.53 -35.26 23.72
CA ALA A 429 23.79 -34.92 24.38
C ALA A 429 23.67 -33.57 25.09
N VAL A 430 23.34 -33.56 26.38
CA VAL A 430 23.27 -32.33 27.19
C VAL A 430 24.69 -31.86 27.51
N LEU A 431 25.32 -31.15 26.58
CA LEU A 431 26.48 -30.31 26.84
C LEU A 431 26.00 -28.86 26.89
N VAL A 432 25.92 -28.32 28.11
CA VAL A 432 25.62 -26.89 28.33
C VAL A 432 26.91 -26.23 28.84
N PRO A 433 27.51 -25.27 28.10
CA PRO A 433 27.12 -24.79 26.77
C PRO A 433 27.63 -25.68 25.62
N ASP A 434 26.88 -25.70 24.52
CA ASP A 434 27.26 -26.42 23.29
C ASP A 434 28.52 -25.79 22.65
N PRO A 435 29.61 -26.55 22.44
CA PRO A 435 30.85 -26.03 21.85
C PRO A 435 30.69 -25.38 20.48
N PHE A 436 29.73 -25.82 19.65
CA PHE A 436 29.49 -25.23 18.34
C PHE A 436 28.89 -23.83 18.48
N PHE A 437 27.86 -23.67 19.32
CA PHE A 437 27.23 -22.36 19.53
C PHE A 437 28.17 -21.36 20.19
N VAL A 438 29.03 -21.79 21.11
CA VAL A 438 30.08 -20.93 21.69
C VAL A 438 31.04 -20.45 20.60
N LYS A 439 31.61 -21.37 19.81
CA LYS A 439 32.55 -21.01 18.72
C LYS A 439 31.91 -20.10 17.67
N LEU A 440 30.66 -20.38 17.29
CA LEU A 440 29.92 -19.58 16.31
C LEU A 440 29.62 -18.16 16.84
N THR A 441 29.29 -18.05 18.13
CA THR A 441 29.06 -16.76 18.79
C THR A 441 30.38 -15.98 18.87
N GLU A 442 31.47 -16.59 19.32
CA GLU A 442 32.80 -15.99 19.33
C GLU A 442 33.28 -15.57 17.93
N SER A 443 33.02 -16.38 16.89
CA SER A 443 33.38 -16.00 15.52
C SER A 443 32.60 -14.78 15.04
N LEU A 444 31.30 -14.71 15.32
CA LEU A 444 30.47 -13.58 14.93
C LEU A 444 30.83 -12.31 15.72
N LEU A 445 31.08 -12.43 17.03
CA LEU A 445 31.46 -11.29 17.87
C LEU A 445 32.82 -10.70 17.47
N ARG A 446 33.78 -11.54 17.05
CA ARG A 446 35.09 -11.11 16.52
C ARG A 446 35.02 -10.29 15.22
N LEU A 447 33.94 -10.40 14.45
CA LEU A 447 33.76 -9.60 13.24
C LEU A 447 33.53 -8.12 13.59
N GLU A 448 33.95 -7.21 12.71
CA GLU A 448 33.71 -5.79 12.89
C GLU A 448 32.21 -5.46 12.93
N TRP A 449 31.82 -4.53 13.80
CA TRP A 449 30.42 -4.11 13.95
C TRP A 449 29.85 -3.33 12.75
N HIS A 450 30.68 -2.92 11.79
CA HIS A 450 30.23 -2.27 10.55
C HIS A 450 29.60 -3.24 9.54
N ILE A 451 29.77 -4.55 9.75
CA ILE A 451 29.16 -5.59 8.92
C ILE A 451 27.68 -5.73 9.32
N LYS A 452 26.78 -5.23 8.47
CA LYS A 452 25.31 -5.27 8.62
C LYS A 452 24.77 -6.69 8.71
N GLY A 453 25.36 -7.63 7.95
CA GLY A 453 24.97 -9.04 7.97
C GLY A 453 25.10 -9.69 9.37
N LYS A 454 26.08 -9.24 10.18
CA LYS A 454 26.35 -9.74 11.54
C LYS A 454 25.14 -9.62 12.44
N TYR A 455 24.42 -8.49 12.39
CA TYR A 455 23.27 -8.22 13.26
C TYR A 455 22.13 -9.22 13.04
N MET A 456 21.91 -9.61 11.79
CA MET A 456 20.91 -10.61 11.43
C MET A 456 21.28 -11.99 12.00
N CYS A 457 22.53 -12.43 11.87
CA CYS A 457 22.99 -13.71 12.42
C CYS A 457 22.94 -13.73 13.96
N LEU A 458 23.37 -12.65 14.62
CA LEU A 458 23.27 -12.52 16.07
C LEU A 458 21.81 -12.55 16.54
N GLY A 459 20.89 -11.89 15.83
CA GLY A 459 19.46 -11.95 16.14
C GLY A 459 18.91 -13.37 16.05
N CYS A 460 19.28 -14.12 15.00
CA CYS A 460 18.91 -15.54 14.88
C CYS A 460 19.52 -16.42 15.99
N LEU A 461 20.74 -16.15 16.44
CA LEU A 461 21.33 -16.86 17.58
C LEU A 461 20.57 -16.56 18.87
N VAL A 462 20.24 -15.30 19.14
CA VAL A 462 19.44 -14.90 20.31
C VAL A 462 18.10 -15.63 20.33
N GLU A 463 17.41 -15.71 19.18
CA GLU A 463 16.15 -16.47 19.06
C GLU A 463 16.34 -17.99 19.30
N CYS A 464 17.51 -18.54 18.99
CA CYS A 464 17.76 -19.98 19.00
C CYS A 464 18.28 -20.52 20.33
N ILE A 465 19.32 -19.90 20.90
CA ILE A 465 19.97 -20.32 22.16
C ILE A 465 19.55 -19.46 23.36
N GLY A 466 19.05 -18.24 23.12
CA GLY A 466 18.80 -17.26 24.17
C GLY A 466 20.01 -16.35 24.43
N ILE A 467 19.74 -15.15 24.91
CA ILE A 467 20.74 -14.09 25.12
C ILE A 467 21.72 -14.37 26.26
N GLU A 468 21.35 -15.17 27.27
CA GLU A 468 22.21 -15.47 28.43
C GLU A 468 23.53 -16.12 28.02
N HIS A 469 23.49 -17.04 27.05
CA HIS A 469 24.69 -17.70 26.54
C HIS A 469 25.62 -16.73 25.80
N ILE A 470 25.06 -15.70 25.17
CA ILE A 470 25.82 -14.67 24.47
C ILE A 470 26.42 -13.68 25.49
N LEU A 471 25.65 -13.26 26.49
CA LEU A 471 26.14 -12.39 27.58
C LEU A 471 27.16 -13.08 28.48
N ALA A 472 27.12 -14.41 28.60
CA ALA A 472 28.13 -15.19 29.30
C ALA A 472 29.50 -15.13 28.60
N ILE A 473 29.53 -14.95 27.27
CA ILE A 473 30.76 -14.78 26.50
C ILE A 473 31.28 -13.34 26.64
N ASP A 474 30.42 -12.35 26.43
CA ASP A 474 30.77 -10.93 26.61
C ASP A 474 29.57 -10.10 27.10
N LYS A 475 29.69 -9.56 28.32
CA LYS A 475 28.65 -8.73 28.95
C LYS A 475 28.60 -7.31 28.38
N THR A 476 29.62 -6.87 27.65
CA THR A 476 29.73 -5.51 27.11
C THR A 476 29.12 -5.37 25.71
N ILE A 477 28.53 -6.44 25.16
CA ILE A 477 27.86 -6.41 23.85
C ILE A 477 26.80 -5.29 23.74
N PRO A 478 25.93 -5.05 24.73
CA PRO A 478 24.96 -3.96 24.64
C PRO A 478 25.61 -2.58 24.49
N SER A 479 26.70 -2.31 25.23
CA SER A 479 27.43 -1.04 25.12
C SER A 479 28.14 -0.92 23.76
N GLN A 480 28.77 -1.98 23.28
CA GLN A 480 29.43 -2.00 21.97
C GLN A 480 28.45 -1.72 20.81
N ILE A 481 27.25 -2.31 20.84
CA ILE A 481 26.24 -2.06 19.80
C ILE A 481 25.76 -0.61 19.85
N LEU A 482 25.52 -0.07 21.05
CA LEU A 482 25.09 1.32 21.21
C LEU A 482 26.18 2.32 20.81
N GLU A 483 27.47 1.98 20.98
CA GLU A 483 28.61 2.79 20.49
C GLU A 483 28.58 2.99 18.97
N VAL A 484 28.20 1.94 18.23
CA VAL A 484 28.17 1.93 16.77
C VAL A 484 26.95 2.68 16.20
N MET A 485 25.92 2.95 17.00
CA MET A 485 24.74 3.73 16.61
C MET A 485 25.03 5.20 16.27
N GLY A 486 26.28 5.65 16.30
CA GLY A 486 26.68 6.95 15.70
C GLY A 486 26.61 6.96 14.17
N ASP A 487 26.69 5.80 13.49
CA ASP A 487 26.55 5.69 12.04
C ASP A 487 25.09 5.44 11.64
N GLN A 488 24.48 6.41 10.95
CA GLN A 488 23.10 6.35 10.48
C GLN A 488 22.77 5.06 9.71
N SER A 489 23.73 4.50 8.97
CA SER A 489 23.52 3.32 8.14
C SER A 489 23.38 2.02 8.93
N LEU A 490 23.84 2.01 10.18
CA LEU A 490 23.83 0.85 11.09
C LEU A 490 22.69 0.92 12.12
N VAL A 491 22.15 2.11 12.38
CA VAL A 491 21.10 2.38 13.39
C VAL A 491 19.90 1.41 13.30
N PRO A 492 19.30 1.13 12.13
CA PRO A 492 18.16 0.21 12.06
C PRO A 492 18.54 -1.22 12.50
N TYR A 493 19.70 -1.70 12.06
CA TYR A 493 20.17 -3.06 12.37
C TYR A 493 20.56 -3.22 13.84
N ALA A 494 21.26 -2.23 14.39
CA ALA A 494 21.63 -2.18 15.81
C ALA A 494 20.39 -2.12 16.71
N SER A 495 19.43 -1.25 16.37
CA SER A 495 18.17 -1.11 17.11
C SER A 495 17.34 -2.40 17.10
N ASP A 496 17.20 -3.05 15.94
CA ASP A 496 16.45 -4.31 15.82
C ASP A 496 17.12 -5.46 16.58
N LEU A 497 18.45 -5.53 16.59
CA LEU A 497 19.19 -6.54 17.36
C LEU A 497 19.01 -6.32 18.86
N LEU A 498 19.25 -5.09 19.35
CA LEU A 498 19.08 -4.76 20.76
C LEU A 498 17.65 -5.06 21.23
N GLU A 499 16.65 -4.74 20.41
CA GLU A 499 15.24 -5.08 20.68
C GLU A 499 15.01 -6.58 20.83
N THR A 500 15.57 -7.38 19.93
CA THR A 500 15.49 -8.84 20.01
C THR A 500 16.16 -9.35 21.30
N MET A 501 17.33 -8.81 21.65
CA MET A 501 18.11 -9.21 22.81
C MET A 501 17.42 -8.86 24.13
N PHE A 502 16.97 -7.61 24.34
CA PHE A 502 16.36 -7.23 25.63
C PHE A 502 15.00 -7.89 25.85
N LYS A 503 14.24 -8.18 24.77
CA LYS A 503 12.97 -8.93 24.84
C LYS A 503 13.21 -10.36 25.29
N ASN A 504 14.18 -11.02 24.66
CA ASN A 504 14.57 -12.36 25.03
C ASN A 504 15.10 -12.40 26.49
N HIS A 505 15.96 -11.45 26.89
CA HIS A 505 16.53 -11.38 28.25
C HIS A 505 15.43 -11.24 29.31
N LYS A 506 14.48 -10.32 29.11
CA LYS A 506 13.35 -10.12 30.03
C LYS A 506 12.50 -11.39 30.16
N SER A 507 12.22 -12.07 29.04
CA SER A 507 11.43 -13.31 29.05
C SER A 507 12.11 -14.45 29.81
N HIS A 508 13.44 -14.60 29.66
CA HIS A 508 14.23 -15.60 30.37
C HIS A 508 14.33 -15.29 31.86
N LEU A 509 14.69 -14.06 32.24
CA LEU A 509 14.80 -13.68 33.66
C LEU A 509 13.47 -13.84 34.42
N LYS A 510 12.34 -13.47 33.80
CA LYS A 510 11.00 -13.70 34.37
C LYS A 510 10.67 -15.17 34.59
N SER A 511 11.22 -16.06 33.77
CA SER A 511 10.99 -17.51 33.90
C SER A 511 11.85 -18.15 34.99
N GLN A 512 13.01 -17.56 35.31
CA GLN A 512 13.98 -18.12 36.25
C GLN A 512 13.81 -17.59 37.69
N THR A 513 13.36 -16.35 37.86
CA THR A 513 13.32 -15.68 39.18
C THR A 513 11.90 -15.25 39.54
N ALA A 514 11.37 -15.77 40.65
CA ALA A 514 10.02 -15.45 41.14
C ALA A 514 9.94 -14.07 41.85
N GLU A 515 11.07 -13.52 42.29
CA GLU A 515 11.17 -12.22 42.98
C GLU A 515 11.55 -11.07 42.04
N SER A 516 11.20 -9.83 42.43
CA SER A 516 11.38 -8.61 41.62
C SER A 516 12.84 -8.21 41.32
N SER A 517 13.84 -8.96 41.79
CA SER A 517 15.28 -8.66 41.61
C SER A 517 15.77 -8.81 40.16
N TRP A 518 15.02 -9.50 39.30
CA TRP A 518 15.36 -9.61 37.88
C TRP A 518 15.42 -8.25 37.17
N ILE A 519 14.65 -7.26 37.64
CA ILE A 519 14.55 -5.96 36.99
C ILE A 519 15.85 -5.18 37.12
N ASP A 520 16.56 -5.32 38.25
CA ASP A 520 17.83 -4.64 38.49
C ASP A 520 18.92 -5.17 37.56
N GLN A 521 19.01 -6.49 37.39
CA GLN A 521 19.96 -7.11 36.46
C GLN A 521 19.67 -6.70 35.00
N TRP A 522 18.39 -6.61 34.64
CA TRP A 522 17.97 -6.16 33.32
C TRP A 522 18.29 -4.67 33.11
N HIS A 523 18.07 -3.82 34.12
CA HIS A 523 18.43 -2.41 34.09
C HIS A 523 19.94 -2.18 33.97
N GLU A 524 20.76 -2.90 34.73
CA GLU A 524 22.22 -2.82 34.63
C GLU A 524 22.72 -3.20 33.23
N THR A 525 22.10 -4.19 32.59
CA THR A 525 22.52 -4.68 31.27
C THR A 525 22.10 -3.75 30.12
N TRP A 526 20.86 -3.24 30.14
CA TRP A 526 20.26 -2.54 28.97
C TRP A 526 20.03 -1.05 29.17
N VAL A 527 19.83 -0.60 30.41
CA VAL A 527 19.49 0.79 30.74
C VAL A 527 20.71 1.59 31.17
N SER A 528 21.63 1.00 31.95
CA SER A 528 22.86 1.68 32.38
C SER A 528 23.74 2.13 31.19
N PRO A 529 24.05 1.26 30.18
CA PRO A 529 24.80 1.69 29.00
C PRO A 529 24.08 2.75 28.17
N LEU A 530 22.75 2.67 28.09
CA LEU A 530 21.92 3.68 27.44
C LEU A 530 22.05 5.05 28.12
N LEU A 531 21.93 5.09 29.44
CA LEU A 531 22.04 6.33 30.20
C LEU A 531 23.43 6.96 30.06
N PHE A 532 24.49 6.15 30.05
CA PHE A 532 25.85 6.60 29.80
C PHE A 532 25.95 7.32 28.45
N ILE A 533 25.46 6.71 27.36
CA ILE A 533 25.52 7.30 26.02
C ILE A 533 24.63 8.55 25.90
N LEU A 534 23.46 8.55 26.52
CA LEU A 534 22.59 9.74 26.55
C LEU A 534 23.24 10.93 27.28
N CYS A 535 24.10 10.67 28.27
CA CYS A 535 24.83 11.72 28.98
C CYS A 535 26.10 12.15 28.24
N GLU A 536 26.95 11.20 27.85
CA GLU A 536 28.34 11.44 27.44
C GLU A 536 28.60 11.22 25.95
N GLY A 537 27.71 10.54 25.21
CA GLY A 537 27.91 10.21 23.79
C GLY A 537 27.94 11.39 22.82
N ASN A 538 28.25 11.09 21.55
CA ASN A 538 28.28 12.08 20.47
C ASN A 538 26.87 12.59 20.10
N LEU A 539 26.78 13.76 19.44
CA LEU A 539 25.49 14.37 19.10
C LEU A 539 24.60 13.48 18.23
N ASP A 540 25.16 12.87 17.20
CA ASP A 540 24.43 12.01 16.26
C ASP A 540 24.00 10.71 16.95
N GLN A 541 24.92 10.07 17.66
CA GLN A 541 24.66 8.88 18.46
C GLN A 541 23.52 9.10 19.47
N LYS A 542 23.54 10.23 20.20
CA LYS A 542 22.47 10.61 21.13
C LYS A 542 21.12 10.72 20.41
N SER A 543 21.06 11.44 19.29
CA SER A 543 19.82 11.60 18.53
C SER A 543 19.29 10.25 18.02
N TYR A 544 20.14 9.41 17.43
CA TYR A 544 19.72 8.10 16.91
C TYR A 544 19.27 7.13 18.00
N VAL A 545 19.95 7.11 19.16
CA VAL A 545 19.53 6.29 20.30
C VAL A 545 18.17 6.75 20.86
N ILE A 546 17.95 8.08 20.93
CA ILE A 546 16.67 8.67 21.36
C ILE A 546 15.53 8.34 20.37
N ASP A 547 15.81 8.36 19.07
CA ASP A 547 14.77 8.18 18.05
C ASP A 547 14.47 6.71 17.74
N TYR A 548 15.46 5.80 17.83
CA TYR A 548 15.32 4.41 17.39
C TYR A 548 15.35 3.35 18.50
N TYR A 549 16.07 3.56 19.60
CA TYR A 549 16.23 2.53 20.66
C TYR A 549 15.36 2.83 21.89
N LEU A 550 15.41 4.05 22.40
CA LEU A 550 14.66 4.49 23.57
C LEU A 550 13.14 4.24 23.47
N PRO A 551 12.46 4.48 22.32
CA PRO A 551 11.04 4.17 22.19
C PRO A 551 10.72 2.68 22.32
N LYS A 552 11.57 1.83 21.73
CA LYS A 552 11.43 0.38 21.78
C LYS A 552 11.62 -0.15 23.20
N LEU A 553 12.59 0.40 23.93
CA LEU A 553 12.84 0.02 25.32
C LEU A 553 11.65 0.40 26.23
N LEU A 554 11.17 1.64 26.14
CA LEU A 554 10.06 2.12 26.98
C LEU A 554 8.73 1.45 26.64
N SER A 555 8.47 1.15 25.36
CA SER A 555 7.27 0.41 24.96
C SER A 555 7.21 -1.01 25.53
N TYR A 556 8.36 -1.63 25.76
CA TYR A 556 8.45 -2.99 26.30
C TYR A 556 8.66 -3.05 27.82
N SER A 557 9.19 -1.98 28.42
CA SER A 557 9.46 -1.85 29.87
C SER A 557 9.17 -0.43 30.37
N PRO A 558 7.89 -0.05 30.56
CA PRO A 558 7.54 1.27 31.05
C PRO A 558 8.03 1.52 32.48
N GLU A 559 8.18 0.48 33.30
CA GLU A 559 8.66 0.56 34.69
C GLU A 559 10.09 1.10 34.77
N SER A 560 10.88 0.91 33.71
CA SER A 560 12.26 1.37 33.62
C SER A 560 12.40 2.89 33.58
N LEU A 561 11.33 3.62 33.25
CA LEU A 561 11.33 5.09 33.24
C LEU A 561 11.65 5.67 34.62
N GLN A 562 11.06 5.13 35.69
CA GLN A 562 11.30 5.61 37.06
C GLN A 562 12.77 5.41 37.46
N TYR A 563 13.36 4.27 37.10
CA TYR A 563 14.77 3.97 37.32
C TYR A 563 15.67 4.97 36.60
N MET A 564 15.40 5.23 35.31
CA MET A 564 16.13 6.20 34.50
C MET A 564 16.07 7.62 35.10
N VAL A 565 14.87 8.07 35.50
CA VAL A 565 14.66 9.38 36.11
C VAL A 565 15.46 9.51 37.42
N LYS A 566 15.41 8.49 38.30
CA LYS A 566 16.15 8.49 39.57
C LYS A 566 17.66 8.63 39.36
N ILE A 567 18.25 7.87 38.44
CA ILE A 567 19.69 7.94 38.16
C ILE A 567 20.07 9.30 37.58
N LEU A 568 19.29 9.78 36.59
CA LEU A 568 19.56 11.05 35.94
C LEU A 568 19.44 12.23 36.93
N GLN A 569 18.42 12.25 37.79
CA GLN A 569 18.29 13.25 38.85
C GLN A 569 19.49 13.25 39.80
N THR A 570 19.90 12.07 40.28
CA THR A 570 21.06 11.92 41.16
C THR A 570 22.34 12.47 40.49
N SER A 571 22.51 12.22 39.19
CA SER A 571 23.67 12.72 38.43
C SER A 571 23.64 14.23 38.18
N ILE A 572 22.45 14.85 38.12
CA ILE A 572 22.29 16.30 38.03
C ILE A 572 22.61 16.93 39.39
N ASP A 573 22.07 16.37 40.47
CA ASP A 573 22.26 16.86 41.85
C ASP A 573 23.74 16.81 42.26
N ALA A 574 24.45 15.72 41.91
CA ALA A 574 25.88 15.56 42.18
C ALA A 574 26.76 16.63 41.52
N LYS A 575 26.37 17.15 40.34
CA LYS A 575 27.11 18.22 39.65
C LYS A 575 26.84 19.61 40.21
N THR A 576 25.66 19.85 40.80
CA THR A 576 25.32 21.11 41.49
C THR A 576 25.95 21.25 42.89
N GLY A 577 26.44 20.16 43.49
CA GLY A 577 27.05 20.17 44.82
C GLY A 577 28.55 20.50 44.89
N GLN A 578 29.25 20.56 43.74
CA GLN A 578 30.66 20.93 43.66
C GLN A 578 30.83 22.35 43.08
N GLU A 579 30.35 23.36 43.78
CA GLU A 579 30.85 24.72 43.60
C GLU A 579 32.01 24.94 44.58
N GLN A 580 33.14 25.38 44.04
CA GLN A 580 34.36 25.83 44.74
C GLN A 580 35.44 24.77 45.02
N SER A 581 36.10 24.29 43.97
CA SER A 581 37.55 24.48 43.78
C SER A 581 38.10 23.63 42.63
N PHE A 582 39.00 24.25 41.85
CA PHE A 582 39.81 23.75 40.73
C PHE A 582 39.28 23.90 39.28
N PRO A 583 40.14 24.36 38.35
CA PRO A 583 39.74 24.72 36.98
C PRO A 583 39.88 23.57 35.98
N SER A 584 38.92 23.53 35.04
CA SER A 584 38.99 22.98 33.67
C SER A 584 39.48 21.53 33.44
N LEU A 585 38.54 20.61 33.17
CA LEU A 585 38.54 19.76 31.97
C LEU A 585 37.16 19.07 31.80
N GLY A 586 36.39 19.43 30.76
CA GLY A 586 35.11 18.76 30.45
C GLY A 586 34.01 19.61 29.81
N SER A 587 34.33 20.40 28.77
CA SER A 587 33.43 20.96 27.74
C SER A 587 31.98 21.33 28.11
N CYS A 588 31.69 22.64 28.14
CA CYS A 588 30.35 23.24 28.20
C CYS A 588 29.43 22.94 26.99
N ASN A 589 29.77 21.98 26.13
CA ASN A 589 29.05 21.66 24.89
C ASN A 589 28.20 20.37 24.96
N SER A 590 28.17 19.66 26.09
CA SER A 590 27.37 18.42 26.20
C SER A 590 25.92 18.71 26.66
N ARG A 591 24.93 18.00 26.08
CA ARG A 591 23.51 18.04 26.50
C ARG A 591 23.33 17.66 27.99
N GLY A 592 24.28 16.91 28.55
CA GLY A 592 24.35 16.51 29.95
C GLY A 592 23.18 15.63 30.41
N ALA A 593 23.18 15.31 31.71
CA ALA A 593 22.13 14.50 32.33
C ALA A 593 20.75 15.17 32.27
N LEU A 594 20.68 16.50 32.32
CA LEU A 594 19.43 17.25 32.15
C LEU A 594 18.86 17.08 30.75
N GLY A 595 19.69 17.13 29.70
CA GLY A 595 19.25 16.88 28.34
C GLY A 595 18.78 15.45 28.12
N ALA A 596 19.49 14.47 28.68
CA ALA A 596 19.08 13.07 28.66
C ALA A 596 17.72 12.87 29.35
N LEU A 597 17.51 13.50 30.52
CA LEU A 597 16.25 13.46 31.26
C LEU A 597 15.09 14.00 30.43
N MET A 598 15.25 15.17 29.81
CA MET A 598 14.18 15.78 29.00
C MET A 598 13.86 14.96 27.75
N ALA A 599 14.87 14.35 27.11
CA ALA A 599 14.65 13.44 25.99
C ALA A 599 13.89 12.16 26.41
N CYS A 600 14.27 11.54 27.53
CA CYS A 600 13.58 10.35 28.08
C CYS A 600 12.11 10.64 28.37
N LEU A 601 11.83 11.77 29.01
CA LEU A 601 10.46 12.20 29.31
C LEU A 601 9.68 12.49 28.04
N ARG A 602 10.28 13.20 27.06
CA ARG A 602 9.61 13.54 25.79
C ARG A 602 9.16 12.28 25.07
N ILE A 603 10.05 11.31 24.92
CA ILE A 603 9.75 10.04 24.25
C ILE A 603 8.72 9.24 25.05
N ALA A 604 8.82 9.19 26.37
CA ALA A 604 7.84 8.51 27.22
C ALA A 604 6.42 9.08 27.06
N ARG A 605 6.27 10.42 27.00
CA ARG A 605 4.98 11.07 26.76
C ARG A 605 4.46 10.84 25.34
N ALA A 606 5.32 11.00 24.33
CA ALA A 606 4.97 10.78 22.93
C ALA A 606 4.45 9.35 22.65
N HIS A 607 4.94 8.36 23.40
CA HIS A 607 4.50 6.95 23.29
C HIS A 607 3.41 6.57 24.29
N GLY A 608 3.00 7.48 25.19
CA GLY A 608 1.84 7.28 26.06
C GLY A 608 2.11 6.60 27.39
N HIS A 609 3.37 6.53 27.78
CA HIS A 609 3.80 6.01 29.08
C HIS A 609 3.67 7.05 30.20
N LEU A 610 3.51 8.33 29.84
CA LEU A 610 3.16 9.43 30.73
C LEU A 610 1.78 9.96 30.34
N GLN A 611 0.92 10.19 31.34
CA GLN A 611 -0.37 10.85 31.18
C GLN A 611 -0.34 12.19 31.92
N SER A 612 -0.99 13.19 31.35
CA SER A 612 -1.22 14.53 31.90
C SER A 612 -2.26 14.51 33.04
N ALA A 613 -2.04 13.67 34.05
CA ALA A 613 -2.74 13.76 35.33
C ALA A 613 -1.83 14.51 36.32
N ALA A 614 -2.40 15.45 37.07
CA ALA A 614 -1.69 16.35 37.98
C ALA A 614 -0.70 15.63 38.93
N ASP A 615 -1.07 14.42 39.38
CA ASP A 615 -0.26 13.64 40.34
C ASP A 615 0.94 12.92 39.70
N THR A 616 1.01 12.80 38.37
CA THR A 616 2.04 11.98 37.70
C THR A 616 3.35 12.74 37.51
N TRP A 617 3.28 14.05 37.29
CA TRP A 617 4.44 14.92 37.09
C TRP A 617 5.19 15.19 38.39
N GLU A 618 4.46 15.52 39.47
CA GLU A 618 5.02 15.83 40.78
C GLU A 618 5.83 14.65 41.36
N ASN A 619 5.43 13.43 41.05
CA ASN A 619 6.12 12.21 41.50
C ASN A 619 7.38 11.86 40.69
N LEU A 620 7.54 12.39 39.48
CA LEU A 620 8.67 12.07 38.61
C LEU A 620 9.70 13.19 38.56
N VAL A 621 9.30 14.45 38.33
CA VAL A 621 10.24 15.57 38.14
C VAL A 621 9.64 16.88 38.65
N SER A 622 10.41 17.66 39.41
CA SER A 622 9.96 18.97 39.89
C SER A 622 9.82 20.00 38.76
N GLY A 623 8.82 20.87 38.85
CA GLY A 623 8.61 21.96 37.88
C GLY A 623 9.82 22.91 37.72
N ALA A 624 10.68 22.99 38.74
CA ALA A 624 11.95 23.72 38.67
C ALA A 624 12.92 23.11 37.65
N ARG A 625 13.00 21.77 37.57
CA ARG A 625 13.86 21.06 36.62
C ARG A 625 13.36 21.22 35.17
N ILE A 626 12.04 21.23 34.95
CA ILE A 626 11.45 21.51 33.64
C ILE A 626 11.77 22.95 33.20
N LYS A 627 11.59 23.93 34.10
CA LYS A 627 11.98 25.33 33.81
C LYS A 627 13.46 25.45 33.45
N GLN A 628 14.36 24.74 34.13
CA GLN A 628 15.79 24.70 33.78
C GLN A 628 16.03 24.17 32.36
N GLY A 629 15.29 23.14 31.92
CA GLY A 629 15.37 22.62 30.55
C GLY A 629 14.90 23.63 29.49
N LEU A 630 13.85 24.39 29.77
CA LEU A 630 13.25 25.38 28.85
C LEU A 630 14.16 26.58 28.56
N ILE A 631 15.08 26.92 29.47
CA ILE A 631 16.07 28.01 29.31
C ILE A 631 17.50 27.50 29.16
N HIS A 632 17.69 26.21 28.89
CA HIS A 632 19.01 25.61 28.82
C HIS A 632 19.85 26.21 27.68
N GLN A 633 21.17 26.34 27.89
CA GLN A 633 22.09 26.92 26.91
C GLN A 633 22.04 26.18 25.55
N HIS A 634 21.96 24.85 25.58
CA HIS A 634 21.90 24.03 24.38
C HIS A 634 20.49 24.02 23.75
N CYS A 635 20.36 24.47 22.49
CA CYS A 635 19.08 24.57 21.76
C CYS A 635 18.29 23.25 21.75
N GLN A 636 18.94 22.10 21.51
CA GLN A 636 18.23 20.82 21.46
C GLN A 636 17.57 20.45 22.80
N VAL A 637 18.19 20.78 23.95
CA VAL A 637 17.57 20.51 25.27
C VAL A 637 16.31 21.34 25.44
N ARG A 638 16.33 22.59 24.98
CA ARG A 638 15.15 23.47 24.94
C ARG A 638 14.05 22.91 24.03
N ILE A 639 14.43 22.38 22.86
CA ILE A 639 13.50 21.75 21.91
C ILE A 639 12.93 20.44 22.47
N ASP A 640 13.73 19.59 23.10
CA ASP A 640 13.27 18.36 23.75
C ASP A 640 12.34 18.68 24.94
N THR A 641 12.65 19.72 25.71
CA THR A 641 11.79 20.17 26.82
C THR A 641 10.48 20.80 26.31
N LEU A 642 10.51 21.55 25.20
CA LEU A 642 9.28 22.03 24.55
C LEU A 642 8.49 20.86 23.97
N GLY A 643 9.16 19.90 23.33
CA GLY A 643 8.55 18.70 22.77
C GLY A 643 7.89 17.84 23.84
N LEU A 644 8.49 17.74 25.04
CA LEU A 644 7.84 17.13 26.20
C LEU A 644 6.48 17.78 26.54
N LEU A 645 6.32 19.08 26.34
CA LEU A 645 5.06 19.79 26.59
C LEU A 645 4.07 19.72 25.42
N CYS A 646 4.57 19.47 24.21
CA CYS A 646 3.80 19.59 22.97
C CYS A 646 3.52 18.26 22.24
N GLU A 647 4.21 17.17 22.59
CA GLU A 647 4.08 15.86 21.95
C GLU A 647 3.45 14.85 22.91
N SER A 648 2.36 14.20 22.47
CA SER A 648 1.65 13.16 23.21
C SER A 648 1.25 12.01 22.28
N ASN A 649 0.91 10.86 22.86
CA ASN A 649 0.38 9.71 22.11
C ASN A 649 -1.02 9.93 21.54
N ARG A 650 -1.78 10.87 22.12
CA ARG A 650 -3.16 11.19 21.77
C ARG A 650 -3.27 12.70 21.61
N SER A 651 -3.63 13.15 20.41
CA SER A 651 -3.92 14.56 20.13
C SER A 651 -5.11 15.14 20.92
N THR A 652 -5.69 14.38 21.85
CA THR A 652 -6.81 14.75 22.73
C THR A 652 -6.43 14.74 24.22
N GLU A 653 -5.14 14.70 24.53
CA GLU A 653 -4.64 14.74 25.92
C GLU A 653 -4.72 16.14 26.52
N ILE A 654 -5.39 16.26 27.68
CA ILE A 654 -5.67 17.53 28.35
C ILE A 654 -4.36 18.20 28.82
N VAL A 655 -4.15 19.44 28.39
CA VAL A 655 -3.04 20.29 28.86
C VAL A 655 -3.40 20.91 30.22
N THR A 656 -2.53 20.78 31.21
CA THR A 656 -2.69 21.37 32.54
C THR A 656 -2.35 22.87 32.56
N MET A 657 -2.85 23.58 33.57
CA MET A 657 -2.55 25.01 33.76
C MET A 657 -1.05 25.26 34.00
N GLU A 658 -0.35 24.33 34.65
CA GLU A 658 1.09 24.43 34.89
C GLU A 658 1.90 24.30 33.59
N GLU A 659 1.54 23.37 32.72
CA GLU A 659 2.16 23.23 31.40
C GLU A 659 1.96 24.48 30.55
N MET A 660 0.78 25.10 30.61
CA MET A 660 0.51 26.39 29.95
C MET A 660 1.43 27.51 30.47
N GLN A 661 1.64 27.59 31.78
CA GLN A 661 2.58 28.54 32.37
C GLN A 661 4.03 28.26 31.93
N TRP A 662 4.41 27.00 31.78
CA TRP A 662 5.74 26.63 31.27
C TRP A 662 5.92 26.96 29.79
N ILE A 663 4.88 26.83 28.96
CA ILE A 663 4.92 27.27 27.55
C ILE A 663 5.03 28.79 27.47
N GLN A 664 4.26 29.53 28.27
CA GLN A 664 4.39 30.98 28.36
C GLN A 664 5.81 31.37 28.75
N PHE A 665 6.37 30.71 29.78
CA PHE A 665 7.75 30.90 30.21
C PHE A 665 8.73 30.63 29.06
N PHE A 666 8.58 29.53 28.32
CA PHE A 666 9.43 29.22 27.17
C PHE A 666 9.39 30.33 26.09
N ILE A 667 8.21 30.80 25.73
CA ILE A 667 7.98 31.82 24.70
C ILE A 667 8.69 33.13 25.09
N THR A 668 8.60 33.54 26.37
CA THR A 668 9.25 34.75 26.88
C THR A 668 10.77 34.74 26.68
N TYR A 669 11.41 33.58 26.81
CA TYR A 669 12.88 33.47 26.79
C TYR A 669 13.48 32.97 25.46
N ASN A 670 12.68 32.41 24.53
CA ASN A 670 13.22 31.69 23.37
C ASN A 670 12.75 32.18 21.98
N LEU A 671 11.78 33.11 21.91
CA LEU A 671 11.29 33.65 20.62
C LEU A 671 12.35 34.43 19.82
N ASN A 672 13.36 34.97 20.49
CA ASN A 672 14.46 35.72 19.89
C ASN A 672 15.61 34.84 19.35
N SER A 673 15.39 33.53 19.21
CA SER A 673 16.41 32.59 18.74
C SER A 673 16.93 32.97 17.35
N GLN A 674 18.25 33.12 17.23
CA GLN A 674 18.92 33.56 15.99
C GLN A 674 18.96 32.48 14.90
N SER A 675 18.84 31.19 15.27
CA SER A 675 18.91 30.06 14.33
C SER A 675 17.58 29.81 13.60
N PRO A 676 17.53 29.92 12.25
CA PRO A 676 16.31 29.65 11.48
C PRO A 676 15.77 28.22 11.67
N GLY A 677 16.65 27.21 11.74
CA GLY A 677 16.25 25.82 11.93
C GLY A 677 15.59 25.57 13.29
N VAL A 678 16.11 26.19 14.35
CA VAL A 678 15.51 26.14 15.70
C VAL A 678 14.14 26.82 15.70
N ARG A 679 14.00 27.96 15.01
CA ARG A 679 12.69 28.63 14.87
C ARG A 679 11.66 27.75 14.17
N GLN A 680 12.04 27.05 13.09
CA GLN A 680 11.15 26.12 12.40
C GLN A 680 10.71 24.96 13.31
N GLN A 681 11.63 24.38 14.09
CA GLN A 681 11.29 23.32 15.06
C GLN A 681 10.35 23.82 16.15
N ILE A 682 10.61 25.00 16.73
CA ILE A 682 9.72 25.65 17.70
C ILE A 682 8.33 25.84 17.09
N CYS A 683 8.24 26.42 15.88
CA CYS A 683 6.97 26.59 15.20
C CYS A 683 6.24 25.26 14.96
N SER A 684 6.96 24.18 14.61
CA SER A 684 6.36 22.86 14.39
C SER A 684 5.80 22.25 15.68
N LEU A 685 6.51 22.37 16.80
CA LEU A 685 6.08 21.87 18.10
C LEU A 685 4.92 22.70 18.65
N LEU A 686 4.96 24.02 18.52
CA LEU A 686 3.84 24.88 18.88
C LEU A 686 2.59 24.59 18.04
N LYS A 687 2.74 24.23 16.75
CA LYS A 687 1.62 23.74 15.93
C LYS A 687 1.05 22.41 16.44
N LYS A 688 1.91 21.47 16.87
CA LYS A 688 1.44 20.21 17.50
C LYS A 688 0.72 20.49 18.81
N PHE A 689 1.22 21.43 19.60
CA PHE A 689 0.58 21.89 20.83
C PHE A 689 -0.80 22.49 20.54
N THR A 690 -0.93 23.38 19.55
CA THR A 690 -2.24 23.92 19.18
C THR A 690 -3.17 22.80 18.75
N ILE A 691 -2.72 21.81 17.98
CA ILE A 691 -3.54 20.63 17.61
C ILE A 691 -3.96 19.80 18.83
N MET A 692 -3.08 19.59 19.81
CA MET A 692 -3.36 18.84 21.03
C MET A 692 -4.36 19.58 21.94
N ASP A 693 -4.19 20.89 22.08
CA ASP A 693 -5.16 21.76 22.73
C ASP A 693 -6.50 21.71 21.97
N HIS A 694 -6.50 21.88 20.64
CA HIS A 694 -7.68 21.76 19.79
C HIS A 694 -8.40 20.40 19.91
N GLY A 695 -7.69 19.27 19.96
CA GLY A 695 -8.29 17.92 20.06
C GLY A 695 -8.86 17.61 21.45
N SER A 696 -8.24 18.13 22.50
CA SER A 696 -8.78 18.10 23.88
C SER A 696 -9.99 19.02 24.02
N PHE A 697 -9.98 20.13 23.27
CA PHE A 697 -11.07 21.11 23.17
C PHE A 697 -12.26 20.59 22.34
N PHE A 698 -12.02 19.75 21.33
CA PHE A 698 -13.08 19.07 20.55
C PHE A 698 -13.95 18.14 21.38
N PHE A 699 -13.38 17.50 22.43
CA PHE A 699 -14.17 16.73 23.40
C PHE A 699 -14.92 17.65 24.38
N ARG A 700 -14.47 18.90 24.54
CA ARG A 700 -15.01 19.83 25.52
C ARG A 700 -16.08 20.77 24.97
N ILE A 701 -16.07 21.17 23.71
CA ILE A 701 -17.12 22.02 23.11
C ILE A 701 -17.21 21.78 21.58
N LYS A 702 -18.44 21.52 21.09
CA LYS A 702 -18.84 21.80 19.70
C LYS A 702 -18.61 23.30 19.41
N GLU A 703 -17.63 23.68 18.57
CA GLU A 703 -17.60 24.86 17.64
C GLU A 703 -16.17 25.38 17.30
N PRO A 704 -15.88 25.79 16.04
CA PRO A 704 -14.54 26.14 15.55
C PRO A 704 -14.16 27.59 15.95
N THR A 705 -13.24 27.79 16.90
CA THR A 705 -13.21 29.08 17.61
C THR A 705 -11.93 29.92 17.56
N LEU A 706 -10.68 29.47 17.38
CA LEU A 706 -9.56 30.44 17.55
C LEU A 706 -9.39 31.46 16.39
N GLU A 707 -9.32 31.00 15.14
CA GLU A 707 -9.27 31.91 13.97
C GLU A 707 -10.59 32.66 13.78
N MET A 708 -11.71 32.00 14.05
CA MET A 708 -13.03 32.64 14.06
C MET A 708 -13.12 33.71 15.15
N PHE A 709 -12.54 33.49 16.33
CA PHE A 709 -12.55 34.44 17.45
C PHE A 709 -11.61 35.62 17.18
N LEU A 710 -10.40 35.38 16.65
CA LEU A 710 -9.52 36.46 16.20
C LEU A 710 -10.18 37.29 15.09
N SER A 711 -10.76 36.64 14.08
CA SER A 711 -11.47 37.33 13.01
C SER A 711 -12.72 38.06 13.49
N ARG A 712 -13.48 37.50 14.44
CA ARG A 712 -14.66 38.13 15.04
C ARG A 712 -14.29 39.28 15.97
N ILE A 713 -13.16 39.20 16.69
CA ILE A 713 -12.59 40.31 17.45
C ILE A 713 -12.16 41.43 16.51
N MET A 714 -11.45 41.11 15.42
CA MET A 714 -11.01 42.12 14.44
C MET A 714 -12.21 42.78 13.73
N ALA A 715 -13.23 42.00 13.37
CA ALA A 715 -14.48 42.52 12.80
C ALA A 715 -15.28 43.38 13.81
N SER A 716 -15.33 42.95 15.09
CA SER A 716 -15.96 43.74 16.16
C SER A 716 -15.19 45.04 16.42
N TRP A 717 -13.86 44.98 16.43
CA TRP A 717 -13.01 46.15 16.63
C TRP A 717 -13.18 47.18 15.52
N THR A 718 -13.22 46.75 14.25
CA THR A 718 -13.46 47.66 13.12
C THR A 718 -14.85 48.30 13.18
N ASN A 719 -15.89 47.57 13.60
CA ASN A 719 -17.22 48.14 13.84
C ASN A 719 -17.23 49.18 14.98
N SER A 720 -16.55 48.89 16.09
CA SER A 720 -16.42 49.85 17.20
C SER A 720 -15.62 51.09 16.78
N ALA A 721 -14.60 50.94 15.93
CA ALA A 721 -13.84 52.06 15.39
C ALA A 721 -14.70 52.99 14.52
N ILE A 722 -15.63 52.45 13.73
CA ILE A 722 -16.61 53.24 12.95
C ILE A 722 -17.49 54.08 13.89
N GLN A 723 -18.08 53.48 14.93
CA GLN A 723 -18.94 54.18 15.89
C GLN A 723 -18.19 55.32 16.61
N VAL A 724 -16.92 55.10 16.94
CA VAL A 724 -16.08 56.12 17.57
C VAL A 724 -15.72 57.24 16.57
N LEU A 725 -15.50 56.94 15.29
CA LEU A 725 -15.26 57.94 14.24
C LEU A 725 -16.49 58.81 13.98
N GLU A 726 -17.70 58.24 14.03
CA GLU A 726 -18.98 58.97 13.96
C GLU A 726 -19.17 59.91 15.17
N SER A 727 -18.65 59.54 16.35
CA SER A 727 -18.72 60.35 17.58
C SER A 727 -17.73 61.53 17.67
N SER A 728 -17.05 61.87 16.57
CA SER A 728 -16.25 63.10 16.37
C SER A 728 -14.99 63.25 17.24
N SER A 729 -13.95 62.45 16.95
CA SER A 729 -12.59 62.68 17.47
C SER A 729 -11.59 62.97 16.33
N PRO A 730 -10.94 64.17 16.28
CA PRO A 730 -10.04 64.54 15.19
C PRO A 730 -8.70 63.77 15.21
N SER A 731 -8.19 63.34 16.37
CA SER A 731 -6.92 62.61 16.48
C SER A 731 -6.96 61.17 15.94
N LEU A 732 -8.14 60.55 15.95
CA LEU A 732 -8.36 59.19 15.42
C LEU A 732 -8.52 59.19 13.89
N ARG A 733 -8.99 60.30 13.30
CA ARG A 733 -9.13 60.43 11.84
C ARG A 733 -7.79 60.34 11.11
N ASP A 734 -6.74 60.94 11.67
CA ASP A 734 -5.39 60.88 11.08
C ASP A 734 -4.72 59.50 11.24
N SER A 735 -5.04 58.77 12.32
CA SER A 735 -4.44 57.46 12.63
C SER A 735 -5.11 56.28 11.90
N LEU A 736 -6.34 56.46 11.41
CA LEU A 736 -7.16 55.42 10.78
C LEU A 736 -7.53 55.73 9.32
N ASN A 737 -6.89 56.73 8.72
CA ASN A 737 -7.04 57.00 7.28
C ASN A 737 -6.43 55.86 6.44
N GLY A 738 -6.78 55.82 5.15
CA GLY A 738 -6.37 54.75 4.22
C GLY A 738 -4.85 54.61 4.02
N ASN A 739 -4.06 55.61 4.43
CA ASN A 739 -2.59 55.57 4.37
C ASN A 739 -1.94 55.13 5.70
N SER A 740 -2.74 54.79 6.72
CA SER A 740 -2.23 54.34 8.01
C SER A 740 -1.66 52.91 7.94
N SER A 741 -0.64 52.65 8.75
CA SER A 741 -0.03 51.32 8.88
C SER A 741 -1.02 50.27 9.41
N ILE A 742 -2.04 50.71 10.15
CA ILE A 742 -3.08 49.86 10.72
C ILE A 742 -4.01 49.35 9.61
N VAL A 743 -4.50 50.25 8.74
CA VAL A 743 -5.33 49.87 7.59
C VAL A 743 -4.53 48.97 6.62
N GLY A 744 -3.24 49.27 6.40
CA GLY A 744 -2.36 48.41 5.60
C GLY A 744 -2.24 46.98 6.12
N ARG A 745 -2.04 46.78 7.44
CA ARG A 745 -1.98 45.44 8.06
C ARG A 745 -3.33 44.71 8.04
N LEU A 746 -4.44 45.44 8.20
CA LEU A 746 -5.77 44.85 8.12
C LEU A 746 -6.12 44.41 6.69
N LEU A 747 -5.69 45.17 5.67
CA LEU A 747 -5.80 44.77 4.27
C LEU A 747 -4.94 43.52 3.97
N GLU A 748 -3.71 43.45 4.48
CA GLU A 748 -2.86 42.25 4.36
C GLU A 748 -3.54 41.02 5.01
N TYR A 749 -4.19 41.20 6.16
CA TYR A 749 -5.01 40.15 6.77
C TYR A 749 -6.17 39.72 5.88
N VAL A 750 -6.89 40.67 5.26
CA VAL A 750 -7.98 40.34 4.31
C VAL A 750 -7.45 39.50 3.15
N TYR A 751 -6.34 39.91 2.52
CA TYR A 751 -5.78 39.21 1.37
C TYR A 751 -5.22 37.83 1.70
N THR A 752 -4.81 37.60 2.95
CA THR A 752 -4.35 36.27 3.38
C THR A 752 -5.50 35.31 3.72
N HIS A 753 -6.69 35.82 4.05
CA HIS A 753 -7.81 35.01 4.58
C HIS A 753 -9.08 35.00 3.72
N TRP A 754 -9.14 35.75 2.63
CA TRP A 754 -10.32 35.83 1.75
C TRP A 754 -10.70 34.53 1.01
N GLU A 755 -9.79 33.55 0.93
CA GLU A 755 -9.99 32.24 0.28
C GLU A 755 -9.97 31.09 1.29
N HIS A 756 -10.19 31.39 2.58
CA HIS A 756 -10.14 30.38 3.63
C HIS A 756 -11.21 29.28 3.41
N PRO A 757 -10.90 27.99 3.68
CA PRO A 757 -11.85 26.89 3.51
C PRO A 757 -13.10 26.97 4.41
N LEU A 758 -13.10 27.82 5.44
CA LEU A 758 -14.24 28.01 6.34
C LEU A 758 -15.13 29.18 5.91
N ASP A 759 -16.40 28.91 5.59
CA ASP A 759 -17.39 29.92 5.17
C ASP A 759 -17.59 31.04 6.19
N ALA A 760 -17.62 30.71 7.47
CA ALA A 760 -17.76 31.68 8.56
C ALA A 760 -16.60 32.69 8.58
N LEU A 761 -15.37 32.23 8.31
CA LEU A 761 -14.19 33.11 8.28
C LEU A 761 -14.19 34.00 7.04
N ARG A 762 -14.60 33.46 5.88
CA ARG A 762 -14.78 34.25 4.65
C ARG A 762 -15.84 35.34 4.85
N HIS A 763 -16.94 35.03 5.54
CA HIS A 763 -17.97 36.00 5.89
C HIS A 763 -17.45 37.11 6.82
N GLN A 764 -16.70 36.77 7.86
CA GLN A 764 -16.11 37.78 8.76
C GLN A 764 -15.05 38.63 8.04
N THR A 765 -14.26 38.04 7.15
CA THR A 765 -13.29 38.77 6.32
C THR A 765 -13.99 39.78 5.40
N LYS A 766 -15.13 39.41 4.82
CA LYS A 766 -15.99 40.33 4.04
C LYS A 766 -16.49 41.50 4.88
N ILE A 767 -17.00 41.23 6.09
CA ILE A 767 -17.46 42.28 7.01
C ILE A 767 -16.31 43.24 7.36
N MET A 768 -15.15 42.69 7.71
CA MET A 768 -13.98 43.49 8.05
C MET A 768 -13.54 44.38 6.89
N PHE A 769 -13.50 43.86 5.66
CA PHE A 769 -13.18 44.66 4.48
C PHE A 769 -14.21 45.79 4.25
N LYS A 770 -15.51 45.51 4.38
CA LYS A 770 -16.56 46.54 4.27
C LYS A 770 -16.40 47.64 5.33
N ASN A 771 -16.05 47.25 6.55
CA ASN A 771 -15.81 48.21 7.64
C ASN A 771 -14.61 49.11 7.36
N LEU A 772 -13.51 48.57 6.80
CA LEU A 772 -12.33 49.36 6.44
C LEU A 772 -12.68 50.47 5.41
N LEU A 773 -13.50 50.14 4.41
CA LEU A 773 -13.95 51.13 3.41
C LEU A 773 -14.79 52.24 4.06
N GLN A 774 -15.69 51.88 4.97
CA GLN A 774 -16.53 52.84 5.69
C GLN A 774 -15.72 53.72 6.65
N MET A 775 -14.77 53.13 7.38
CA MET A 775 -13.84 53.87 8.24
C MET A 775 -13.13 54.95 7.45
N HIS A 776 -12.58 54.61 6.27
CA HIS A 776 -11.89 55.59 5.45
C HIS A 776 -12.82 56.72 4.98
N ARG A 777 -14.04 56.40 4.53
CA ARG A 777 -15.04 57.40 4.13
C ARG A 777 -15.34 58.42 5.24
N LEU A 778 -15.49 57.96 6.48
CA LEU A 778 -15.72 58.82 7.64
C LEU A 778 -14.50 59.65 8.04
N THR A 779 -13.27 59.20 7.73
CA THR A 779 -12.06 60.00 7.95
C THR A 779 -11.91 61.16 6.95
N VAL A 780 -12.51 61.05 5.77
CA VAL A 780 -12.37 62.01 4.65
C VAL A 780 -13.55 62.99 4.59
N GLU A 781 -14.59 62.84 5.43
CA GLU A 781 -15.72 63.78 5.52
C GLU A 781 -15.26 65.20 5.85
N GLY A 782 -15.09 65.99 4.77
CA GLY A 782 -14.59 67.36 4.78
C GLY A 782 -13.81 67.75 3.51
N ALA A 783 -13.26 66.81 2.74
CA ALA A 783 -12.51 67.10 1.52
C ALA A 783 -13.24 66.60 0.27
N VAL A 784 -13.76 67.53 -0.53
CA VAL A 784 -14.30 67.29 -1.87
C VAL A 784 -13.15 66.96 -2.82
N LEU A 785 -12.67 65.72 -2.81
CA LEU A 785 -11.79 65.17 -3.84
C LEU A 785 -12.46 63.92 -4.40
N VAL A 786 -13.19 64.10 -5.50
CA VAL A 786 -13.69 62.99 -6.32
C VAL A 786 -12.78 62.89 -7.55
N PRO A 787 -12.11 61.75 -7.80
CA PRO A 787 -12.07 60.52 -6.99
C PRO A 787 -10.98 60.54 -5.89
N ASP A 788 -11.25 59.88 -4.76
CA ASP A 788 -10.31 59.72 -3.64
C ASP A 788 -9.08 58.87 -4.05
N PRO A 789 -7.84 59.37 -3.84
CA PRO A 789 -6.61 58.65 -4.19
C PRO A 789 -6.47 57.25 -3.57
N PHE A 790 -7.03 57.00 -2.38
CA PHE A 790 -7.00 55.68 -1.75
C PHE A 790 -7.88 54.69 -2.49
N PHE A 791 -9.13 55.07 -2.81
CA PHE A 791 -10.04 54.19 -3.54
C PHE A 791 -9.55 53.91 -4.96
N VAL A 792 -8.92 54.88 -5.63
CA VAL A 792 -8.29 54.67 -6.94
C VAL A 792 -7.16 53.64 -6.84
N LYS A 793 -6.22 53.82 -5.91
CA LYS A 793 -5.10 52.87 -5.70
C LYS A 793 -5.58 51.48 -5.31
N LEU A 794 -6.57 51.38 -4.42
CA LEU A 794 -7.14 50.11 -3.98
C LEU A 794 -7.82 49.39 -5.14
N THR A 795 -8.58 50.11 -5.97
CA THR A 795 -9.24 49.56 -7.16
C THR A 795 -8.22 49.09 -8.19
N GLU A 796 -7.20 49.89 -8.50
CA GLU A 796 -6.11 49.49 -9.39
C GLU A 796 -5.37 48.25 -8.86
N SER A 797 -5.11 48.17 -7.55
CA SER A 797 -4.42 47.03 -6.95
C SER A 797 -5.21 45.74 -7.09
N LEU A 798 -6.54 45.79 -6.91
CA LEU A 798 -7.42 44.63 -7.07
C LEU A 798 -7.58 44.24 -8.54
N LEU A 799 -7.68 45.22 -9.44
CA LEU A 799 -7.80 44.95 -10.88
C LEU A 799 -6.53 44.31 -11.47
N ARG A 800 -5.34 44.67 -10.96
CA ARG A 800 -4.05 44.05 -11.36
C ARG A 800 -3.91 42.59 -10.96
N LEU A 801 -4.68 42.10 -9.99
CA LEU A 801 -4.66 40.69 -9.60
C LEU A 801 -5.28 39.82 -10.69
N GLU A 802 -4.80 38.59 -10.82
CA GLU A 802 -5.37 37.64 -11.79
C GLU A 802 -6.83 37.30 -11.47
N TRP A 803 -7.66 37.14 -12.51
CA TRP A 803 -9.10 36.87 -12.35
C TRP A 803 -9.42 35.48 -11.79
N HIS A 804 -8.45 34.56 -11.70
CA HIS A 804 -8.67 33.23 -11.11
C HIS A 804 -8.79 33.26 -9.56
N ILE A 805 -8.44 34.39 -8.92
CA ILE A 805 -8.49 34.56 -7.46
C ILE A 805 -9.95 34.81 -7.04
N LYS A 806 -10.55 33.85 -6.34
CA LYS A 806 -11.97 33.88 -5.91
C LYS A 806 -12.23 34.98 -4.88
N GLY A 807 -11.28 35.24 -3.99
CA GLY A 807 -11.38 36.29 -2.98
C GLY A 807 -11.55 37.70 -3.56
N LYS A 808 -10.98 37.94 -4.76
CA LYS A 808 -11.04 39.22 -5.49
C LYS A 808 -12.47 39.68 -5.75
N TYR A 809 -13.36 38.77 -6.15
CA TYR A 809 -14.75 39.08 -6.50
C TYR A 809 -15.54 39.64 -5.31
N MET A 810 -15.29 39.11 -4.10
CA MET A 810 -15.90 39.61 -2.87
C MET A 810 -15.47 41.05 -2.57
N CYS A 811 -14.18 41.34 -2.64
CA CYS A 811 -13.65 42.70 -2.41
C CYS A 811 -14.14 43.70 -3.45
N LEU A 812 -14.18 43.33 -4.74
CA LEU A 812 -14.74 44.17 -5.79
C LEU A 812 -16.23 44.46 -5.55
N GLY A 813 -17.01 43.47 -5.14
CA GLY A 813 -18.42 43.67 -4.79
C GLY A 813 -18.61 44.68 -3.66
N CYS A 814 -17.80 44.58 -2.59
CA CYS A 814 -17.83 45.55 -1.49
C CYS A 814 -17.40 46.96 -1.91
N LEU A 815 -16.46 47.09 -2.85
CA LEU A 815 -16.09 48.39 -3.41
C LEU A 815 -17.21 49.00 -4.23
N VAL A 816 -17.85 48.21 -5.10
CA VAL A 816 -19.01 48.65 -5.90
C VAL A 816 -20.12 49.19 -4.98
N GLU A 817 -20.41 48.50 -3.87
CA GLU A 817 -21.37 48.96 -2.86
C GLU A 817 -20.97 50.28 -2.20
N CYS A 818 -19.66 50.54 -2.04
CA CYS A 818 -19.15 51.68 -1.27
C CYS A 818 -18.93 52.95 -2.10
N ILE A 819 -18.25 52.84 -3.24
CA ILE A 819 -17.88 53.98 -4.11
C ILE A 819 -18.77 54.09 -5.36
N GLY A 820 -19.56 53.06 -5.66
CA GLY A 820 -20.34 52.98 -6.89
C GLY A 820 -19.53 52.48 -8.09
N ILE A 821 -20.22 51.86 -9.02
CA ILE A 821 -19.62 51.21 -10.20
C ILE A 821 -18.99 52.20 -11.20
N GLU A 822 -19.47 53.45 -11.28
CA GLU A 822 -18.94 54.45 -12.22
C GLU A 822 -17.45 54.73 -12.02
N HIS A 823 -17.01 54.80 -10.77
CA HIS A 823 -15.59 55.02 -10.44
C HIS A 823 -14.72 53.84 -10.89
N ILE A 824 -15.27 52.63 -10.88
CA ILE A 824 -14.58 51.42 -11.33
C ILE A 824 -14.57 51.36 -12.86
N LEU A 825 -15.70 51.67 -13.53
CA LEU A 825 -15.79 51.75 -14.99
C LEU A 825 -14.97 52.91 -15.59
N ALA A 826 -14.77 53.99 -14.83
CA ALA A 826 -13.89 55.09 -15.22
C ALA A 826 -12.41 54.66 -15.27
N ILE A 827 -12.01 53.67 -14.46
CA ILE A 827 -10.67 53.09 -14.47
C ILE A 827 -10.53 52.10 -15.62
N ASP A 828 -11.48 51.16 -15.77
CA ASP A 828 -11.50 50.21 -16.88
C ASP A 828 -12.93 49.86 -17.30
N LYS A 829 -13.32 50.27 -18.52
CA LYS A 829 -14.64 50.00 -19.11
C LYS A 829 -14.81 48.56 -19.58
N THR A 830 -13.74 47.80 -19.71
CA THR A 830 -13.75 46.43 -20.24
C THR A 830 -14.02 45.37 -19.19
N ILE A 831 -14.07 45.75 -17.90
CA ILE A 831 -14.29 44.84 -16.77
C ILE A 831 -15.50 43.91 -16.94
N PRO A 832 -16.70 44.37 -17.38
CA PRO A 832 -17.83 43.47 -17.61
C PRO A 832 -17.52 42.35 -18.61
N SER A 833 -16.78 42.66 -19.67
CA SER A 833 -16.37 41.69 -20.69
C SER A 833 -15.35 40.70 -20.13
N GLN A 834 -14.35 41.18 -19.40
CA GLN A 834 -13.33 40.34 -18.76
C GLN A 834 -13.95 39.35 -17.75
N ILE A 835 -14.94 39.78 -16.96
CA ILE A 835 -15.60 38.89 -16.00
C ILE A 835 -16.41 37.81 -16.74
N LEU A 836 -17.11 38.17 -17.81
CA LEU A 836 -17.88 37.21 -18.60
C LEU A 836 -16.98 36.22 -19.38
N GLU A 837 -15.76 36.62 -19.75
CA GLU A 837 -14.74 35.71 -20.32
C GLU A 837 -14.34 34.61 -19.35
N VAL A 838 -14.16 34.96 -18.08
CA VAL A 838 -13.72 34.05 -17.02
C VAL A 838 -14.82 33.05 -16.63
N MET A 839 -16.08 33.32 -16.96
CA MET A 839 -17.21 32.39 -16.74
C MET A 839 -17.11 31.08 -17.54
N GLY A 840 -16.09 30.90 -18.40
CA GLY A 840 -15.76 29.59 -18.98
C GLY A 840 -15.24 28.57 -17.96
N ASP A 841 -14.73 29.01 -16.80
CA ASP A 841 -14.31 28.13 -15.70
C ASP A 841 -15.47 27.93 -14.71
N GLN A 842 -15.99 26.70 -14.64
CA GLN A 842 -17.09 26.30 -13.76
C GLN A 842 -16.90 26.72 -12.29
N SER A 843 -15.65 26.75 -11.81
CA SER A 843 -15.35 27.04 -10.41
C SER A 843 -15.47 28.52 -10.03
N LEU A 844 -15.50 29.41 -11.03
CA LEU A 844 -15.58 30.86 -10.89
C LEU A 844 -16.97 31.41 -11.20
N VAL A 845 -17.82 30.64 -11.89
CA VAL A 845 -19.17 31.04 -12.32
C VAL A 845 -20.03 31.67 -11.21
N PRO A 846 -20.14 31.11 -9.99
CA PRO A 846 -20.98 31.69 -8.94
C PRO A 846 -20.47 33.08 -8.49
N TYR A 847 -19.15 33.22 -8.34
CA TYR A 847 -18.53 34.47 -7.89
C TYR A 847 -18.61 35.57 -8.95
N ALA A 848 -18.37 35.20 -10.21
CA ALA A 848 -18.49 36.11 -11.35
C ALA A 848 -19.94 36.59 -11.55
N SER A 849 -20.91 35.67 -11.47
CA SER A 849 -22.34 35.99 -11.59
C SER A 849 -22.82 36.94 -10.48
N ASP A 850 -22.45 36.68 -9.22
CA ASP A 850 -22.84 37.53 -8.08
C ASP A 850 -22.23 38.94 -8.16
N LEU A 851 -20.97 39.05 -8.63
CA LEU A 851 -20.33 40.35 -8.83
C LEU A 851 -21.01 41.14 -9.96
N LEU A 852 -21.23 40.52 -11.12
CA LEU A 852 -21.91 41.17 -12.25
C LEU A 852 -23.31 41.65 -11.85
N GLU A 853 -24.04 40.85 -11.07
CA GLU A 853 -25.34 41.23 -10.53
C GLU A 853 -25.26 42.49 -9.66
N THR A 854 -24.28 42.54 -8.76
CA THR A 854 -24.07 43.71 -7.90
C THR A 854 -23.73 44.95 -8.73
N MET A 855 -22.87 44.80 -9.75
CA MET A 855 -22.43 45.90 -10.61
C MET A 855 -23.55 46.47 -11.48
N PHE A 856 -24.32 45.63 -12.19
CA PHE A 856 -25.36 46.14 -13.07
C PHE A 856 -26.53 46.76 -12.29
N LYS A 857 -26.83 46.25 -11.08
CA LYS A 857 -27.86 46.82 -10.19
C LYS A 857 -27.47 48.23 -9.74
N ASN A 858 -26.23 48.36 -9.27
CA ASN A 858 -25.67 49.66 -8.86
C ASN A 858 -25.64 50.64 -10.04
N HIS A 859 -25.19 50.19 -11.22
CA HIS A 859 -25.12 51.03 -12.43
C HIS A 859 -26.51 51.52 -12.85
N LYS A 860 -27.51 50.63 -12.86
CA LYS A 860 -28.89 50.98 -13.21
C LYS A 860 -29.48 52.00 -12.23
N SER A 861 -29.26 51.81 -10.92
CA SER A 861 -29.74 52.76 -9.90
C SER A 861 -29.10 54.13 -10.04
N HIS A 862 -27.81 54.18 -10.36
CA HIS A 862 -27.06 55.41 -10.53
C HIS A 862 -27.50 56.17 -11.79
N LEU A 863 -27.55 55.52 -12.95
CA LEU A 863 -27.98 56.15 -14.19
C LEU A 863 -29.44 56.66 -14.10
N LYS A 864 -30.34 55.90 -13.46
CA LYS A 864 -31.71 56.36 -13.19
C LYS A 864 -31.78 57.62 -12.34
N SER A 865 -30.79 57.86 -11.48
CA SER A 865 -30.75 59.04 -10.62
C SER A 865 -30.20 60.29 -11.30
N GLN A 866 -29.41 60.14 -12.38
CA GLN A 866 -28.72 61.25 -13.04
C GLN A 866 -29.38 61.73 -14.35
N THR A 867 -30.13 60.87 -15.03
CA THR A 867 -30.74 61.19 -16.34
C THR A 867 -32.26 61.00 -16.32
N ALA A 868 -33.01 62.06 -16.63
CA ALA A 868 -34.48 62.06 -16.68
C ALA A 868 -35.08 61.49 -17.98
N GLU A 869 -34.26 61.31 -19.02
CA GLU A 869 -34.67 60.81 -20.35
C GLU A 869 -34.17 59.38 -20.61
N SER A 870 -34.81 58.67 -21.55
CA SER A 870 -34.58 57.26 -21.90
C SER A 870 -33.16 56.89 -22.40
N SER A 871 -32.21 57.83 -22.38
CA SER A 871 -30.83 57.65 -22.85
C SER A 871 -29.96 56.77 -21.94
N TRP A 872 -30.30 56.61 -20.67
CA TRP A 872 -29.56 55.71 -19.77
C TRP A 872 -29.67 54.23 -20.16
N ILE A 873 -30.78 53.86 -20.81
CA ILE A 873 -31.05 52.48 -21.20
C ILE A 873 -30.02 52.04 -22.24
N ASP A 874 -29.68 52.91 -23.19
CA ASP A 874 -28.69 52.62 -24.24
C ASP A 874 -27.29 52.46 -23.64
N GLN A 875 -26.87 53.35 -22.73
CA GLN A 875 -25.58 53.24 -22.04
C GLN A 875 -25.48 51.98 -21.18
N TRP A 876 -26.57 51.63 -20.50
CA TRP A 876 -26.64 50.41 -19.70
C TRP A 876 -26.60 49.15 -20.58
N HIS A 877 -27.30 49.16 -21.71
CA HIS A 877 -27.28 48.07 -22.69
C HIS A 877 -25.91 47.90 -23.35
N GLU A 878 -25.22 48.98 -23.72
CA GLU A 878 -23.86 48.89 -24.26
C GLU A 878 -22.88 48.27 -23.25
N THR A 879 -23.04 48.58 -21.97
CA THR A 879 -22.11 48.12 -20.93
C THR A 879 -22.34 46.66 -20.52
N TRP A 880 -23.60 46.22 -20.40
CA TRP A 880 -23.93 44.91 -19.81
C TRP A 880 -24.52 43.91 -20.79
N VAL A 881 -25.26 44.38 -21.80
CA VAL A 881 -25.98 43.51 -22.74
C VAL A 881 -25.16 43.24 -24.00
N SER A 882 -24.39 44.23 -24.49
CA SER A 882 -23.51 44.03 -25.66
C SER A 882 -22.43 42.97 -25.44
N PRO A 883 -21.67 42.96 -24.32
CA PRO A 883 -20.68 41.91 -24.05
C PRO A 883 -21.31 40.52 -23.88
N LEU A 884 -22.50 40.47 -23.27
CA LEU A 884 -23.28 39.25 -23.11
C LEU A 884 -23.67 38.66 -24.48
N LEU A 885 -24.19 39.49 -25.39
CA LEU A 885 -24.56 39.07 -26.74
C LEU A 885 -23.34 38.61 -27.55
N PHE A 886 -22.19 39.27 -27.40
CA PHE A 886 -20.94 38.84 -28.03
C PHE A 886 -20.58 37.40 -27.61
N ILE A 887 -20.66 37.07 -26.32
CA ILE A 887 -20.35 35.71 -25.84
C ILE A 887 -21.40 34.69 -26.25
N LEU A 888 -22.68 35.05 -26.26
CA LEU A 888 -23.75 34.16 -26.75
C LEU A 888 -23.62 33.83 -28.25
N CYS A 889 -22.99 34.72 -29.03
CA CYS A 889 -22.72 34.48 -30.45
C CYS A 889 -21.39 33.76 -30.67
N GLU A 890 -20.29 34.27 -30.12
CA GLU A 890 -18.91 33.92 -30.47
C GLU A 890 -18.16 33.10 -29.38
N GLY A 891 -18.73 32.95 -28.18
CA GLY A 891 -18.10 32.21 -27.07
C GLY A 891 -18.04 30.69 -27.25
N ASN A 892 -17.23 30.03 -26.43
CA ASN A 892 -17.16 28.56 -26.36
C ASN A 892 -18.43 27.96 -25.76
N LEU A 893 -18.72 26.67 -26.04
CA LEU A 893 -19.94 25.99 -25.60
C LEU A 893 -20.15 26.04 -24.07
N ASP A 894 -19.09 25.80 -23.30
CA ASP A 894 -19.17 25.81 -21.84
C ASP A 894 -19.46 27.22 -21.31
N GLN A 895 -18.77 28.23 -21.84
CA GLN A 895 -18.99 29.63 -21.50
C GLN A 895 -20.42 30.08 -21.84
N LYS A 896 -20.95 29.68 -23.00
CA LYS A 896 -22.33 29.93 -23.40
C LYS A 896 -23.32 29.31 -22.42
N SER A 897 -23.13 28.03 -22.06
CA SER A 897 -23.99 27.34 -21.10
C SER A 897 -24.00 28.07 -19.74
N TYR A 898 -22.82 28.37 -19.19
CA TYR A 898 -22.75 28.99 -17.87
C TYR A 898 -23.30 30.41 -17.82
N VAL A 899 -23.11 31.20 -18.88
CA VAL A 899 -23.70 32.54 -18.97
C VAL A 899 -25.23 32.48 -19.10
N ILE A 900 -25.76 31.51 -19.87
CA ILE A 900 -27.20 31.25 -19.99
C ILE A 900 -27.81 30.78 -18.66
N ASP A 901 -27.10 29.92 -17.92
CA ASP A 901 -27.64 29.31 -16.71
C ASP A 901 -27.54 30.24 -15.49
N TYR A 902 -26.46 31.03 -15.37
CA TYR A 902 -26.15 31.77 -14.14
C TYR A 902 -26.23 33.29 -14.25
N TYR A 903 -26.10 33.90 -15.43
CA TYR A 903 -26.10 35.37 -15.57
C TYR A 903 -27.35 35.90 -16.28
N LEU A 904 -27.71 35.32 -17.43
CA LEU A 904 -28.87 35.73 -18.21
C LEU A 904 -30.18 35.78 -17.40
N PRO A 905 -30.51 34.79 -16.53
CA PRO A 905 -31.74 34.83 -15.75
C PRO A 905 -31.75 35.99 -14.76
N LYS A 906 -30.61 36.28 -14.13
CA LYS A 906 -30.46 37.40 -13.19
C LYS A 906 -30.63 38.75 -13.89
N LEU A 907 -30.01 38.92 -15.06
CA LEU A 907 -30.15 40.15 -15.86
C LEU A 907 -31.61 40.37 -16.28
N LEU A 908 -32.26 39.35 -16.86
CA LEU A 908 -33.64 39.45 -17.34
C LEU A 908 -34.64 39.63 -16.19
N SER A 909 -34.39 39.03 -15.02
CA SER A 909 -35.24 39.25 -13.84
C SER A 909 -35.23 40.71 -13.36
N TYR A 910 -34.11 41.41 -13.51
CA TYR A 910 -33.92 42.78 -13.05
C TYR A 910 -34.18 43.83 -14.15
N SER A 911 -34.14 43.42 -15.42
CA SER A 911 -34.31 44.27 -16.59
C SER A 911 -35.02 43.49 -17.71
N PRO A 912 -36.33 43.20 -17.57
CA PRO A 912 -37.08 42.48 -18.60
C PRO A 912 -37.13 43.24 -19.93
N GLU A 913 -37.01 44.57 -19.90
CA GLU A 913 -36.98 45.43 -21.09
C GLU A 913 -35.78 45.14 -21.99
N SER A 914 -34.70 44.62 -21.41
CA SER A 914 -33.47 44.25 -22.15
C SER A 914 -33.67 43.05 -23.08
N LEU A 915 -34.71 42.23 -22.85
CA LEU A 915 -35.06 41.12 -23.74
C LEU A 915 -35.41 41.62 -25.15
N GLN A 916 -36.20 42.70 -25.25
CA GLN A 916 -36.59 43.28 -26.53
C GLN A 916 -35.37 43.81 -27.30
N TYR A 917 -34.42 44.41 -26.59
CA TYR A 917 -33.16 44.88 -27.15
C TYR A 917 -32.29 43.71 -27.64
N MET A 918 -32.15 42.65 -26.84
CA MET A 918 -31.41 41.44 -27.22
C MET A 918 -32.02 40.76 -28.46
N VAL A 919 -33.35 40.59 -28.50
CA VAL A 919 -34.05 40.01 -29.65
C VAL A 919 -33.86 40.87 -30.89
N LYS A 920 -33.94 42.20 -30.79
CA LYS A 920 -33.72 43.11 -31.93
C LYS A 920 -32.32 42.96 -32.52
N ILE A 921 -31.27 42.88 -31.69
CA ILE A 921 -29.88 42.72 -32.13
C ILE A 921 -29.63 41.31 -32.70
N LEU A 922 -30.14 40.27 -32.05
CA LEU A 922 -30.03 38.90 -32.54
C LEU A 922 -30.75 38.74 -33.87
N GLN A 923 -31.94 39.32 -34.02
CA GLN A 923 -32.69 39.30 -35.28
C GLN A 923 -31.93 40.03 -36.39
N THR A 924 -31.34 41.20 -36.12
CA THR A 924 -30.49 41.89 -37.12
C THR A 924 -29.23 41.11 -37.47
N SER A 925 -28.62 40.40 -36.51
CA SER A 925 -27.47 39.51 -36.77
C SER A 925 -27.85 38.28 -37.61
N ILE A 926 -29.02 37.69 -37.33
CA ILE A 926 -29.59 36.58 -38.11
C ILE A 926 -29.93 37.05 -39.52
N ASP A 927 -30.62 38.18 -39.67
CA ASP A 927 -31.00 38.76 -40.95
C ASP A 927 -29.76 39.13 -41.79
N ALA A 928 -28.71 39.64 -41.15
CA ALA A 928 -27.41 39.92 -41.79
C ALA A 928 -26.67 38.64 -42.24
N LYS A 929 -26.75 37.53 -41.47
CA LYS A 929 -26.17 36.23 -41.83
C LYS A 929 -27.01 35.44 -42.84
N THR A 930 -28.33 35.68 -42.92
CA THR A 930 -29.27 34.88 -43.74
C THR A 930 -29.80 35.59 -45.00
N GLY A 931 -29.50 36.87 -45.20
CA GLY A 931 -29.71 37.57 -46.47
C GLY A 931 -31.17 37.68 -46.93
N LYS A 932 -32.17 37.65 -46.03
CA LYS A 932 -33.59 37.77 -46.38
C LYS A 932 -34.31 38.83 -45.55
N LYS A 933 -34.81 39.86 -46.23
CA LYS A 933 -35.78 40.84 -45.70
C LYS A 933 -37.18 40.20 -45.62
N ASN A 934 -37.75 40.26 -44.41
CA ASN A 934 -39.17 40.22 -44.03
C ASN A 934 -40.05 39.02 -44.41
N ALA A 935 -40.65 38.38 -43.40
CA ALA A 935 -42.07 38.52 -43.07
C ALA A 935 -42.46 37.63 -41.87
N PHE A 936 -42.58 38.21 -40.68
CA PHE A 936 -43.35 37.61 -39.57
C PHE A 936 -44.09 38.72 -38.81
N LEU A 937 -45.40 38.55 -38.70
CA LEU A 937 -46.29 39.20 -37.73
C LEU A 937 -47.15 38.07 -37.18
N PHE A 938 -46.82 37.59 -35.97
CA PHE A 938 -47.70 37.35 -34.83
C PHE A 938 -46.90 36.82 -33.65
#